data_AF-A0A168K7W0-F1
#
_entry.id   AF-A0A168K7W0-F1
#
_cell.length_a   1.000
_cell.length_b   1.000
_cell.length_c   1.000
_cell.angle_alpha   90.00
_cell.angle_beta   90.00
_cell.angle_gamma   90.00
#
_symmetry.space_group_name_H-M   'P 1'
#
loop_
_entity.id
_entity.type
_entity.pdbx_description
1 polymer ?
#
loop_
_entity_poly.entity_id
_entity_poly.type
_entity_poly.pdbx_seq_one_letter_code
_entity_poly.pdbx_strand_id
1 'polypeptide(L)'
;MMRKFTRFQAGFVKSAIAVSLALSFQVGLNSGNPSVFAEGPTDAAPYIQAKVVNENAGKKVLFDNTHGQTAGAADWVIDGAFSDFGNALANNGYDVKELRKTTPITYNDLKDYDVFVIAEANIPFKQSEQIAMEQYVQGGNSIFFIGDHYNADRNKNRWDGSEAMNGYRRGAWVDPAKGMSTDERNSAAMQGVVSSDWLGSKFGVRFRYNALGDITANNIVAPNQAFGITSGVSTVAMHAGSTLAIMDPTMAKGIVYLPNTNQAWPNAVDQGVYNGGGVAEGPYAAVSKVGAGKAAFIGDSSPVEDATPKYLREETGTKKTTYDGFKEQNDGVLLVNIVNWLSKKESYTNLNQVSNLQLDQKTVLLPIETPETSTEPQSEPWSAPAAGYKWWDSSTFKPGSYGSSTPSAAVTYSFVHQAQLPNAQDFKIRVVVDNLAANTTVTGFSTGIYLTSGGTQVAKVQNEDGTWPSAFAYSSTYSLTSNANGRAYKDLTVRIKPGTLGAANLRLRQNGNNLLTSSVQLANVPAEELPAEGNPIPSKITLAEARNKALGTTVTVEGVVTTEPGSFGGQAFYLQDETAGIYVFQQLSGFHQGDTVKITAPLALYNTELELIDPIAIVKTGTTSLPVPQVASANDANQGQLVQLRDVTIRNIIGATPTGSFEFDAVNGSVSTHVRVDVRTGLNLADFSYKEGQVVDVTGVSAIFKGVYQLKPRGSSDFASSVVPIVPVTTASFSSVPNLNGWYNNDVTLTLAAKGSQTDIISTKYTINGGSEVSYTGPINFQTDGIHTIQYYSSTATGLIEAVQSLQVKLDKTAPSVTVTQNGKEVTDVKLEDVLKYELVSTDSLSGLSTQKLLLDGKEINSGDVVKAADLGLGVHTIQYIVLDLAGNQSERSINFKVSNPLATGLPGKPVLSDTSGNVNGFKNGNYTVTMDLWWGNNGSEFKLYENGVLINTQNLTDASPSAQSVKTEITGRTNGTYKYTAELTNAFGTTTSNELIVTISAATPAQSVLSHDNWDGDGNYNVTMNMWWGTNGSEYRLYENGVLIDTKNLVETASSAQSAVTALSGRAPGKYEYRSELINAAGATSGNTITINVVK
;
A
#
# COMPACT_ATOMS: atom_id res chain seq x y z
N MET A 1 -12.40 27.73 53.75
CA MET A 1 -13.82 27.88 54.14
C MET A 1 -14.59 28.42 52.93
N MET A 2 -15.75 27.84 52.60
CA MET A 2 -16.79 28.35 51.66
C MET A 2 -16.43 29.04 50.32
N ARG A 3 -16.75 28.31 49.23
CA ARG A 3 -17.69 28.65 48.13
C ARG A 3 -17.38 29.75 47.06
N LYS A 4 -17.77 29.39 45.82
CA LYS A 4 -18.16 30.22 44.64
C LYS A 4 -17.03 30.87 43.80
N PHE A 5 -17.14 31.03 42.47
CA PHE A 5 -17.88 30.32 41.38
C PHE A 5 -17.36 30.88 40.00
N THR A 6 -17.39 30.06 38.93
CA THR A 6 -17.44 30.45 37.48
C THR A 6 -16.36 31.26 36.71
N ARG A 7 -15.78 30.58 35.70
CA ARG A 7 -15.69 30.91 34.23
C ARG A 7 -14.59 31.81 33.62
N PHE A 8 -14.20 31.41 32.39
CA PHE A 8 -13.36 32.03 31.34
C PHE A 8 -11.86 32.20 31.72
N GLN A 9 -10.88 31.82 30.90
CA GLN A 9 -10.74 32.02 29.44
C GLN A 9 -10.13 30.82 28.68
N ALA A 10 -10.14 30.91 27.35
CA ALA A 10 -9.69 29.88 26.42
C ALA A 10 -8.33 30.18 25.80
N GLY A 11 -7.67 29.14 25.29
CA GLY A 11 -6.79 29.25 24.13
C GLY A 11 -5.37 28.71 24.31
N PHE A 12 -5.13 27.47 23.88
CA PHE A 12 -3.89 27.12 23.19
C PHE A 12 -4.13 26.14 22.04
N VAL A 13 -4.07 26.71 20.83
CA VAL A 13 -3.51 26.16 19.58
C VAL A 13 -3.87 24.71 19.14
N LYS A 14 -4.69 24.67 18.07
CA LYS A 14 -4.65 23.75 16.91
C LYS A 14 -3.53 22.68 16.89
N SER A 15 -3.90 21.39 16.81
CA SER A 15 -3.38 20.42 15.83
C SER A 15 -3.99 19.02 16.04
N ALA A 16 -5.00 18.66 15.23
CA ALA A 16 -5.42 17.28 14.93
C ALA A 16 -6.54 17.28 13.87
N ILE A 17 -6.17 17.41 12.60
CA ILE A 17 -7.02 16.98 11.47
C ILE A 17 -6.51 15.61 11.03
N ALA A 18 -7.43 14.72 10.66
CA ALA A 18 -7.22 13.40 10.07
C ALA A 18 -6.55 12.31 10.95
N VAL A 19 -7.38 11.49 11.61
CA VAL A 19 -7.29 10.02 11.51
C VAL A 19 -8.70 9.44 11.42
N SER A 20 -9.17 9.25 10.19
CA SER A 20 -10.33 8.40 9.87
C SER A 20 -9.83 7.21 9.06
N LEU A 21 -9.40 6.14 9.75
CA LEU A 21 -8.94 4.91 9.11
C LEU A 21 -9.08 3.68 10.03
N ALA A 22 -9.78 2.68 9.49
CA ALA A 22 -9.67 1.24 9.77
C ALA A 22 -9.45 0.75 11.22
N LEU A 23 -10.53 0.24 11.83
CA LEU A 23 -10.47 -0.88 12.76
C LEU A 23 -11.50 -1.94 12.34
N SER A 24 -11.11 -2.78 11.37
CA SER A 24 -11.85 -3.96 10.96
C SER A 24 -11.69 -5.07 12.01
N PHE A 25 -12.73 -5.34 12.79
CA PHE A 25 -12.78 -6.55 13.60
C PHE A 25 -13.05 -7.76 12.69
N GLN A 26 -12.02 -8.59 12.48
CA GLN A 26 -12.21 -9.92 11.94
C GLN A 26 -12.84 -10.83 13.02
N VAL A 27 -14.08 -11.25 12.78
CA VAL A 27 -14.57 -12.54 13.29
C VAL A 27 -15.08 -13.30 12.07
N GLY A 28 -14.34 -14.32 11.64
CA GLY A 28 -14.75 -15.15 10.52
C GLY A 28 -15.82 -16.15 10.92
N LEU A 29 -16.77 -16.39 10.01
CA LEU A 29 -17.37 -17.70 9.63
C LEU A 29 -18.78 -17.52 9.04
N ASN A 30 -18.85 -17.12 7.76
CA ASN A 30 -19.63 -17.80 6.73
C ASN A 30 -19.59 -17.02 5.41
N SER A 31 -19.06 -17.65 4.36
CA SER A 31 -19.10 -17.14 3.00
C SER A 31 -20.44 -17.44 2.34
N GLY A 32 -21.45 -16.63 2.67
CA GLY A 32 -22.66 -16.48 1.87
C GLY A 32 -22.59 -15.15 1.11
N ASN A 33 -22.97 -15.14 -0.18
CA ASN A 33 -23.16 -13.87 -0.90
C ASN A 33 -24.19 -13.03 -0.13
N PRO A 34 -23.93 -11.74 0.15
CA PRO A 34 -24.90 -10.90 0.83
C PRO A 34 -26.14 -10.72 -0.06
N SER A 35 -27.28 -11.24 0.42
CA SER A 35 -28.59 -10.94 -0.16
C SER A 35 -28.81 -9.44 -0.17
N VAL A 36 -29.06 -8.86 -1.34
CA VAL A 36 -29.41 -7.44 -1.47
C VAL A 36 -30.90 -7.30 -1.20
N PHE A 37 -31.29 -6.39 -0.32
CA PHE A 37 -32.68 -6.01 -0.07
C PHE A 37 -32.94 -4.63 -0.69
N ALA A 38 -34.21 -4.29 -0.91
CA ALA A 38 -34.54 -2.88 -1.10
C ALA A 38 -34.32 -2.12 0.22
N GLU A 39 -34.07 -0.82 0.13
CA GLU A 39 -33.92 0.02 1.33
C GLU A 39 -35.15 -0.07 2.22
N GLY A 40 -34.98 0.16 3.52
CA GLY A 40 -36.06 0.18 4.50
C GLY A 40 -35.83 1.22 5.61
N PRO A 41 -36.73 1.26 6.61
CA PRO A 41 -36.69 2.27 7.67
C PRO A 41 -35.47 2.22 8.60
N THR A 42 -34.61 1.21 8.48
CA THR A 42 -33.35 1.06 9.24
C THR A 42 -32.11 1.50 8.46
N ASP A 43 -32.23 1.74 7.15
CA ASP A 43 -31.11 2.17 6.32
C ASP A 43 -30.82 3.66 6.49
N ALA A 44 -29.61 4.07 6.10
CA ALA A 44 -29.21 5.47 6.15
C ALA A 44 -30.13 6.31 5.24
N ALA A 45 -30.85 7.25 5.85
CA ALA A 45 -31.74 8.15 5.12
C ALA A 45 -30.95 9.04 4.13
N PRO A 46 -31.47 9.25 2.90
CA PRO A 46 -30.84 10.12 1.92
C PRO A 46 -30.68 11.56 2.42
N TYR A 47 -29.72 12.26 1.84
CA TYR A 47 -29.36 13.64 2.16
C TYR A 47 -28.87 14.35 0.89
N ILE A 48 -29.44 15.52 0.61
CA ILE A 48 -29.00 16.42 -0.46
C ILE A 48 -28.44 17.67 0.21
N GLN A 49 -27.13 17.90 0.06
CA GLN A 49 -26.47 19.07 0.62
C GLN A 49 -26.89 20.34 -0.13
N ALA A 50 -26.98 21.46 0.58
CA ALA A 50 -27.13 22.79 -0.03
C ALA A 50 -26.07 23.03 -1.13
N LYS A 51 -26.52 23.36 -2.34
CA LYS A 51 -25.67 23.56 -3.53
C LYS A 51 -25.19 25.02 -3.68
N VAL A 52 -25.82 25.97 -2.97
CA VAL A 52 -25.46 27.39 -2.97
C VAL A 52 -25.40 27.96 -1.55
N VAL A 53 -24.66 29.05 -1.38
CA VAL A 53 -24.63 29.81 -0.11
C VAL A 53 -25.35 31.14 -0.32
N ASN A 54 -26.55 31.25 0.25
CA ASN A 54 -27.43 32.42 0.19
C ASN A 54 -28.14 32.63 1.55
N GLU A 55 -29.24 33.37 1.61
CA GLU A 55 -30.05 33.59 2.83
C GLU A 55 -30.69 32.33 3.44
N ASN A 56 -30.62 31.20 2.75
CA ASN A 56 -31.09 29.89 3.22
C ASN A 56 -29.96 28.98 3.71
N ALA A 57 -28.70 29.37 3.52
CA ALA A 57 -27.55 28.53 3.88
C ALA A 57 -27.58 28.09 5.36
N GLY A 58 -27.49 26.78 5.58
CA GLY A 58 -27.53 26.16 6.91
C GLY A 58 -28.93 25.94 7.48
N LYS A 59 -29.99 26.36 6.78
CA LYS A 59 -31.37 25.94 7.07
C LYS A 59 -31.61 24.52 6.55
N LYS A 60 -32.48 23.76 7.23
CA LYS A 60 -32.70 22.35 6.92
C LYS A 60 -34.16 22.01 6.67
N VAL A 61 -34.39 21.17 5.67
CA VAL A 61 -35.71 20.62 5.31
C VAL A 61 -35.70 19.12 5.53
N LEU A 62 -36.67 18.62 6.29
CA LEU A 62 -36.89 17.20 6.54
C LEU A 62 -38.11 16.72 5.75
N PHE A 63 -38.04 15.55 5.13
CA PHE A 63 -39.17 14.91 4.44
C PHE A 63 -39.57 13.63 5.19
N ASP A 64 -40.86 13.37 5.34
CA ASP A 64 -41.36 12.15 5.97
C ASP A 64 -41.20 10.92 5.05
N ASN A 65 -40.78 9.80 5.62
CA ASN A 65 -40.90 8.46 5.03
C ASN A 65 -41.17 7.42 6.13
N THR A 66 -42.10 7.75 7.02
CA THR A 66 -42.51 6.91 8.17
C THR A 66 -43.99 6.51 8.14
N HIS A 67 -44.81 7.14 7.28
CA HIS A 67 -46.26 6.94 7.19
C HIS A 67 -46.71 6.41 5.81
N GLY A 68 -45.95 5.51 5.21
CA GLY A 68 -46.36 4.81 3.98
C GLY A 68 -46.18 5.62 2.69
N GLN A 69 -45.29 6.61 2.68
CA GLN A 69 -44.93 7.43 1.51
C GLN A 69 -44.49 6.62 0.27
N THR A 70 -44.10 5.36 0.46
CA THR A 70 -43.68 4.42 -0.59
C THR A 70 -44.71 3.34 -0.91
N ALA A 71 -45.91 3.39 -0.33
CA ALA A 71 -47.00 2.48 -0.71
C ALA A 71 -47.65 2.87 -2.06
N GLY A 72 -47.49 4.13 -2.45
CA GLY A 72 -48.26 4.79 -3.51
C GLY A 72 -48.01 4.35 -4.95
N ALA A 73 -48.69 5.03 -5.88
CA ALA A 73 -48.35 4.99 -7.30
C ALA A 73 -46.97 5.64 -7.55
N ALA A 74 -46.62 6.63 -6.72
CA ALA A 74 -45.31 7.27 -6.62
C ALA A 74 -44.52 6.77 -5.39
N ASP A 75 -43.32 7.32 -5.21
CA ASP A 75 -42.50 7.15 -4.00
C ASP A 75 -42.13 8.53 -3.47
N TRP A 76 -42.84 8.99 -2.43
CA TRP A 76 -42.69 10.33 -1.86
C TRP A 76 -41.43 10.45 -0.98
N VAL A 77 -40.27 10.28 -1.61
CA VAL A 77 -38.93 10.22 -1.02
C VAL A 77 -37.99 11.13 -1.82
N ILE A 78 -37.02 11.78 -1.16
CA ILE A 78 -36.21 12.88 -1.75
C ILE A 78 -35.24 12.43 -2.84
N ASP A 79 -35.16 11.13 -3.08
CA ASP A 79 -34.32 10.48 -4.08
C ASP A 79 -35.15 9.48 -4.93
N GLY A 80 -36.47 9.66 -4.89
CA GLY A 80 -37.52 9.13 -5.77
C GLY A 80 -38.39 10.30 -6.23
N ALA A 81 -39.72 10.21 -6.19
CA ALA A 81 -40.64 11.19 -6.79
C ALA A 81 -40.59 12.63 -6.22
N PHE A 82 -39.76 12.92 -5.21
CA PHE A 82 -39.41 14.29 -4.79
C PHE A 82 -38.00 14.72 -5.24
N SER A 83 -37.30 14.01 -6.12
CA SER A 83 -35.89 14.24 -6.43
C SER A 83 -35.66 15.60 -7.07
N ASP A 84 -36.52 16.04 -7.99
CA ASP A 84 -36.45 17.37 -8.58
C ASP A 84 -36.82 18.46 -7.58
N PHE A 85 -37.81 18.23 -6.71
CA PHE A 85 -38.16 19.18 -5.64
C PHE A 85 -37.02 19.33 -4.62
N GLY A 86 -36.45 18.22 -4.14
CA GLY A 86 -35.31 18.20 -3.23
C GLY A 86 -34.06 18.84 -3.84
N ASN A 87 -33.79 18.60 -5.13
CA ASN A 87 -32.71 19.28 -5.86
C ASN A 87 -32.99 20.77 -6.04
N ALA A 88 -34.23 21.18 -6.29
CA ALA A 88 -34.60 22.59 -6.39
C ALA A 88 -34.42 23.32 -5.05
N LEU A 89 -34.75 22.69 -3.92
CA LEU A 89 -34.47 23.22 -2.58
C LEU A 89 -32.96 23.29 -2.29
N ALA A 90 -32.19 22.27 -2.66
CA ALA A 90 -30.73 22.30 -2.53
C ALA A 90 -30.08 23.42 -3.39
N ASN A 91 -30.56 23.61 -4.62
CA ASN A 91 -30.22 24.74 -5.49
C ASN A 91 -30.67 26.09 -4.92
N ASN A 92 -31.64 26.11 -4.01
CA ASN A 92 -32.09 27.30 -3.29
C ASN A 92 -31.38 27.50 -1.93
N GLY A 93 -30.40 26.66 -1.59
CA GLY A 93 -29.51 26.83 -0.43
C GLY A 93 -29.87 26.03 0.82
N TYR A 94 -30.84 25.11 0.75
CA TYR A 94 -31.24 24.26 1.87
C TYR A 94 -30.45 22.95 1.91
N ASP A 95 -30.15 22.48 3.12
CA ASP A 95 -29.81 21.07 3.34
C ASP A 95 -31.10 20.25 3.45
N VAL A 96 -31.27 19.23 2.61
CA VAL A 96 -32.49 18.40 2.53
C VAL A 96 -32.20 17.00 3.02
N LYS A 97 -33.09 16.43 3.86
CA LYS A 97 -32.95 15.08 4.40
C LYS A 97 -34.31 14.39 4.51
N GLU A 98 -34.31 13.06 4.53
CA GLU A 98 -35.47 12.23 4.84
C GLU A 98 -35.45 11.71 6.30
N LEU A 99 -36.64 11.47 6.86
CA LEU A 99 -36.87 10.79 8.13
C LEU A 99 -37.23 9.32 7.88
N ARG A 100 -36.33 8.41 8.24
CA ARG A 100 -36.56 6.95 8.21
C ARG A 100 -36.55 6.37 9.61
N LYS A 101 -37.61 5.67 9.99
CA LYS A 101 -37.74 4.86 11.21
C LYS A 101 -39.08 4.13 11.25
N THR A 102 -39.20 3.13 12.13
CA THR A 102 -40.46 2.43 12.45
C THR A 102 -41.12 2.91 13.74
N THR A 103 -40.49 3.84 14.48
CA THR A 103 -41.03 4.39 15.74
C THR A 103 -41.74 5.72 15.50
N PRO A 104 -42.76 6.07 16.30
CA PRO A 104 -43.55 7.29 16.09
C PRO A 104 -42.71 8.57 16.02
N ILE A 105 -43.13 9.53 15.20
CA ILE A 105 -42.55 10.88 15.12
C ILE A 105 -42.63 11.55 16.50
N THR A 106 -41.50 12.12 16.94
CA THR A 106 -41.39 12.87 18.19
C THR A 106 -40.85 14.28 17.91
N TYR A 107 -41.08 15.21 18.84
CA TYR A 107 -40.52 16.55 18.76
C TYR A 107 -38.99 16.56 18.60
N ASN A 108 -38.29 15.57 19.15
CA ASN A 108 -36.83 15.47 19.02
C ASN A 108 -36.34 15.10 17.61
N ASP A 109 -37.16 14.43 16.79
CA ASP A 109 -36.82 14.15 15.39
C ASP A 109 -36.90 15.42 14.54
N LEU A 110 -37.85 16.33 14.88
CA LEU A 110 -38.20 17.49 14.07
C LEU A 110 -37.44 18.77 14.46
N LYS A 111 -37.22 19.02 15.75
CA LYS A 111 -36.79 20.33 16.31
C LYS A 111 -35.56 20.98 15.66
N ASP A 112 -34.65 20.19 15.10
CA ASP A 112 -33.38 20.64 14.53
C ASP A 112 -33.46 20.98 13.02
N TYR A 113 -34.69 20.99 12.46
CA TYR A 113 -35.03 21.35 11.08
C TYR A 113 -35.99 22.54 11.03
N ASP A 114 -35.89 23.37 10.00
CA ASP A 114 -36.72 24.58 9.82
C ASP A 114 -38.09 24.26 9.21
N VAL A 115 -38.13 23.30 8.30
CA VAL A 115 -39.32 22.85 7.57
C VAL A 115 -39.40 21.32 7.58
N PHE A 116 -40.57 20.77 7.85
CA PHE A 116 -40.90 19.35 7.69
C PHE A 116 -41.93 19.18 6.57
N VAL A 117 -41.74 18.23 5.66
CA VAL A 117 -42.58 18.02 4.47
C VAL A 117 -43.19 16.63 4.51
N ILE A 118 -44.48 16.53 4.24
CA ILE A 118 -45.26 15.30 4.29
C ILE A 118 -46.15 15.25 3.04
N ALA A 119 -46.01 14.22 2.20
CA ALA A 119 -47.05 13.86 1.22
C ALA A 119 -47.74 12.56 1.59
N GLU A 120 -48.99 12.41 1.12
CA GLU A 120 -49.79 11.18 1.09
C GLU A 120 -49.47 10.18 2.21
N ALA A 121 -49.74 10.58 3.46
CA ALA A 121 -49.60 9.70 4.61
C ALA A 121 -50.62 8.55 4.50
N ASN A 122 -50.21 7.41 3.94
CA ASN A 122 -51.01 6.20 3.80
C ASN A 122 -51.08 5.40 5.11
N ILE A 123 -50.50 5.90 6.21
CA ILE A 123 -50.65 5.36 7.56
C ILE A 123 -51.13 6.51 8.46
N PRO A 124 -52.20 6.33 9.27
CA PRO A 124 -52.73 7.39 10.11
C PRO A 124 -51.76 7.82 11.22
N PHE A 125 -51.63 9.14 11.42
CA PHE A 125 -50.84 9.69 12.53
C PHE A 125 -51.46 9.34 13.89
N LYS A 126 -50.62 8.89 14.82
CA LYS A 126 -51.00 8.67 16.21
C LYS A 126 -51.18 10.00 16.93
N GLN A 127 -51.97 9.99 18.00
CA GLN A 127 -52.21 11.20 18.80
C GLN A 127 -50.89 11.85 19.32
N SER A 128 -49.89 11.03 19.66
CA SER A 128 -48.56 11.50 20.07
C SER A 128 -47.80 12.25 18.97
N GLU A 129 -48.02 11.90 17.70
CA GLU A 129 -47.34 12.47 16.54
C GLU A 129 -47.99 13.79 16.14
N GLN A 130 -49.33 13.85 16.17
CA GLN A 130 -50.09 15.10 16.04
C GLN A 130 -49.63 16.14 17.10
N ILE A 131 -49.46 15.72 18.37
CA ILE A 131 -48.93 16.57 19.45
C ILE A 131 -47.49 17.00 19.18
N ALA A 132 -46.62 16.10 18.70
CA ALA A 132 -45.24 16.41 18.37
C ALA A 132 -45.12 17.44 17.23
N MET A 133 -45.95 17.30 16.20
CA MET A 133 -46.06 18.25 15.08
C MET A 133 -46.64 19.60 15.52
N GLU A 134 -47.69 19.61 16.34
CA GLU A 134 -48.22 20.85 16.94
C GLU A 134 -47.13 21.58 17.74
N GLN A 135 -46.40 20.86 18.62
CA GLN A 135 -45.32 21.44 19.42
C GLN A 135 -44.17 21.98 18.55
N TYR A 136 -43.81 21.26 17.47
CA TYR A 136 -42.77 21.66 16.52
C TYR A 136 -43.10 22.99 15.84
N VAL A 137 -44.35 23.15 15.37
CA VAL A 137 -44.80 24.39 14.73
C VAL A 137 -44.96 25.51 15.76
N GLN A 138 -45.56 25.26 16.92
CA GLN A 138 -45.67 26.27 17.99
C GLN A 138 -44.29 26.78 18.45
N GLY A 139 -43.26 25.94 18.40
CA GLY A 139 -41.86 26.29 18.68
C GLY A 139 -41.20 27.22 17.65
N GLY A 140 -41.87 27.55 16.54
CA GLY A 140 -41.38 28.47 15.51
C GLY A 140 -40.97 27.84 14.18
N ASN A 141 -41.04 26.52 14.06
CA ASN A 141 -40.73 25.80 12.81
C ASN A 141 -42.01 25.56 11.99
N SER A 142 -41.87 24.87 10.85
CA SER A 142 -42.91 24.90 9.82
C SER A 142 -43.18 23.53 9.20
N ILE A 143 -44.41 23.26 8.78
CA ILE A 143 -44.78 22.00 8.09
C ILE A 143 -45.36 22.30 6.70
N PHE A 144 -45.06 21.49 5.70
CA PHE A 144 -45.75 21.48 4.40
C PHE A 144 -46.48 20.14 4.24
N PHE A 145 -47.81 20.20 4.13
CA PHE A 145 -48.65 19.05 3.84
C PHE A 145 -49.04 19.04 2.36
N ILE A 146 -48.86 17.89 1.71
CA ILE A 146 -49.18 17.63 0.31
C ILE A 146 -50.20 16.49 0.30
N GLY A 147 -51.47 16.85 0.12
CA GLY A 147 -52.57 15.90 0.05
C GLY A 147 -52.72 15.30 -1.34
N ASP A 148 -53.79 14.54 -1.49
CA ASP A 148 -54.25 13.97 -2.75
C ASP A 148 -55.79 13.85 -2.69
N HIS A 149 -56.45 13.43 -3.77
CA HIS A 149 -57.88 13.18 -3.81
C HIS A 149 -58.36 12.16 -2.74
N TYR A 150 -59.65 12.17 -2.45
CA TYR A 150 -60.29 11.03 -1.77
C TYR A 150 -60.47 9.86 -2.75
N ASN A 151 -60.34 8.61 -2.29
CA ASN A 151 -60.01 7.41 -3.08
C ASN A 151 -58.51 7.30 -3.47
N ALA A 152 -57.63 7.86 -2.64
CA ALA A 152 -56.18 7.75 -2.65
C ALA A 152 -55.59 6.81 -1.58
N ASP A 153 -56.36 5.93 -0.94
CA ASP A 153 -55.81 4.79 -0.17
C ASP A 153 -55.01 3.84 -1.09
N ARG A 154 -53.67 3.83 -0.96
CA ARG A 154 -52.77 3.06 -1.83
C ARG A 154 -52.28 1.75 -1.23
N ASN A 155 -52.30 1.58 0.10
CA ASN A 155 -51.96 0.31 0.78
C ASN A 155 -53.19 -0.53 1.17
N LYS A 156 -54.40 -0.05 0.83
CA LYS A 156 -55.69 -0.71 1.04
C LYS A 156 -56.04 -0.87 2.52
N ASN A 157 -55.62 0.06 3.36
CA ASN A 157 -55.89 0.05 4.80
C ASN A 157 -57.18 0.77 5.21
N ARG A 158 -57.87 1.43 4.27
CA ARG A 158 -59.01 2.34 4.51
C ARG A 158 -58.59 3.67 5.13
N TRP A 159 -57.41 4.20 4.84
CA TRP A 159 -57.01 5.56 5.23
C TRP A 159 -56.46 6.28 4.03
N ASP A 160 -57.26 7.20 3.51
CA ASP A 160 -56.84 8.10 2.46
C ASP A 160 -55.83 9.14 3.01
N GLY A 161 -54.89 9.61 2.19
CA GLY A 161 -53.84 10.54 2.64
C GLY A 161 -54.39 11.82 3.27
N SER A 162 -55.49 12.35 2.73
CA SER A 162 -56.22 13.50 3.28
C SER A 162 -56.85 13.22 4.66
N GLU A 163 -57.24 11.98 4.94
CA GLU A 163 -57.83 11.55 6.23
C GLU A 163 -56.76 11.38 7.31
N ALA A 164 -55.67 10.72 6.98
CA ALA A 164 -54.51 10.59 7.86
C ALA A 164 -54.00 11.98 8.27
N MET A 165 -53.89 12.91 7.30
CA MET A 165 -53.52 14.29 7.56
C MET A 165 -54.56 15.04 8.40
N ASN A 166 -55.86 14.99 8.06
CA ASN A 166 -56.91 15.62 8.85
C ASN A 166 -57.00 15.08 10.29
N GLY A 167 -56.62 13.82 10.51
CA GLY A 167 -56.64 13.10 11.79
C GLY A 167 -57.87 12.21 12.00
N TYR A 168 -58.73 12.06 11.00
CA TYR A 168 -59.94 11.25 11.08
C TYR A 168 -60.35 10.69 9.72
N ARG A 169 -60.97 9.50 9.77
CA ARG A 169 -61.60 8.86 8.62
C ARG A 169 -63.10 9.17 8.52
N ARG A 170 -63.54 9.48 7.30
CA ARG A 170 -64.94 9.74 6.91
C ARG A 170 -65.80 8.53 7.23
N GLY A 171 -66.93 8.72 7.93
CA GLY A 171 -67.81 7.61 8.31
C GLY A 171 -67.27 6.64 9.38
N ALA A 172 -66.11 6.93 9.97
CA ALA A 172 -65.46 6.10 11.00
C ALA A 172 -65.04 6.89 12.26
N TRP A 173 -65.59 8.09 12.47
CA TRP A 173 -65.22 8.98 13.60
C TRP A 173 -65.20 8.29 14.97
N VAL A 174 -66.17 7.45 15.29
CA VAL A 174 -66.27 6.76 16.61
C VAL A 174 -65.26 5.63 16.77
N ASP A 175 -64.87 4.96 15.68
CA ASP A 175 -63.91 3.85 15.67
C ASP A 175 -62.99 3.96 14.44
N PRO A 176 -61.80 4.57 14.57
CA PRO A 176 -60.85 4.73 13.46
C PRO A 176 -60.39 3.39 12.82
N ALA A 177 -60.64 2.25 13.48
CA ALA A 177 -60.36 0.91 12.96
C ALA A 177 -61.64 0.16 12.50
N LYS A 178 -62.75 0.87 12.26
CA LYS A 178 -64.00 0.32 11.70
C LYS A 178 -63.71 -0.42 10.39
N GLY A 179 -64.18 -1.68 10.31
CA GLY A 179 -63.99 -2.55 9.14
C GLY A 179 -62.63 -3.27 9.06
N MET A 180 -61.71 -3.03 10.00
CA MET A 180 -60.42 -3.73 10.10
C MET A 180 -60.54 -5.10 10.76
N SER A 181 -59.65 -6.02 10.41
CA SER A 181 -59.50 -7.31 11.10
C SER A 181 -58.91 -7.16 12.51
N THR A 182 -58.99 -8.21 13.34
CA THR A 182 -58.40 -8.19 14.70
C THR A 182 -56.89 -7.98 14.68
N ASP A 183 -56.17 -8.64 13.77
CA ASP A 183 -54.71 -8.51 13.64
C ASP A 183 -54.31 -7.09 13.16
N GLU A 184 -55.05 -6.57 12.18
CA GLU A 184 -54.87 -5.23 11.61
C GLU A 184 -55.11 -4.13 12.66
N ARG A 185 -56.20 -4.23 13.43
CA ARG A 185 -56.53 -3.33 14.54
C ARG A 185 -55.47 -3.35 15.64
N ASN A 186 -54.91 -4.52 15.94
CA ASN A 186 -53.91 -4.69 16.98
C ASN A 186 -52.49 -4.33 16.52
N SER A 187 -52.29 -4.12 15.22
CA SER A 187 -50.99 -3.82 14.60
C SER A 187 -50.30 -2.59 15.19
N ALA A 188 -48.96 -2.58 15.15
CA ALA A 188 -48.17 -1.47 15.66
C ALA A 188 -48.50 -0.12 14.99
N ALA A 189 -49.01 -0.12 13.75
CA ALA A 189 -49.46 1.07 13.05
C ALA A 189 -50.69 1.70 13.72
N MET A 190 -51.74 0.90 14.00
CA MET A 190 -53.00 1.39 14.58
C MET A 190 -52.93 1.70 16.09
N GLN A 191 -51.92 1.21 16.82
CA GLN A 191 -51.76 1.50 18.25
C GLN A 191 -51.56 3.02 18.50
N GLY A 192 -52.53 3.66 19.15
CA GLY A 192 -52.50 5.09 19.50
C GLY A 192 -53.14 6.03 18.46
N VAL A 193 -53.79 5.48 17.43
CA VAL A 193 -54.62 6.24 16.49
C VAL A 193 -55.98 6.54 17.12
N VAL A 194 -56.39 7.80 17.09
CA VAL A 194 -57.70 8.28 17.57
C VAL A 194 -58.21 9.34 16.59
N SER A 195 -59.53 9.39 16.35
CA SER A 195 -60.12 10.42 15.50
C SER A 195 -59.96 11.81 16.14
N SER A 196 -59.41 12.75 15.38
CA SER A 196 -59.26 14.15 15.77
C SER A 196 -59.44 15.06 14.55
N ASP A 197 -59.99 16.27 14.74
CA ASP A 197 -59.96 17.33 13.72
C ASP A 197 -58.78 18.27 14.02
N TRP A 198 -57.56 17.73 14.10
CA TRP A 198 -56.42 18.50 14.58
C TRP A 198 -55.95 19.53 13.54
N LEU A 199 -55.99 19.26 12.24
CA LEU A 199 -55.70 20.30 11.23
C LEU A 199 -56.75 21.42 11.26
N GLY A 200 -58.04 21.08 11.28
CA GLY A 200 -59.12 22.06 11.32
C GLY A 200 -59.05 22.97 12.54
N SER A 201 -58.72 22.40 13.71
CA SER A 201 -58.66 23.13 14.99
C SER A 201 -57.32 23.78 15.34
N LYS A 202 -56.18 23.26 14.85
CA LYS A 202 -54.83 23.76 15.18
C LYS A 202 -54.16 24.55 14.06
N PHE A 203 -54.59 24.33 12.81
CA PHE A 203 -54.06 25.01 11.62
C PHE A 203 -55.11 25.82 10.88
N GLY A 204 -56.40 25.69 11.21
CA GLY A 204 -57.46 26.45 10.55
C GLY A 204 -57.72 26.02 9.10
N VAL A 205 -57.25 24.83 8.70
CA VAL A 205 -57.41 24.24 7.35
C VAL A 205 -57.84 22.78 7.50
N ARG A 206 -58.67 22.28 6.58
CA ARG A 206 -58.83 20.83 6.34
C ARG A 206 -58.54 20.52 4.88
N PHE A 207 -58.07 19.31 4.59
CA PHE A 207 -58.25 18.72 3.26
C PHE A 207 -59.72 18.37 3.08
N ARG A 208 -60.31 18.72 1.93
CA ARG A 208 -61.66 18.26 1.56
C ARG A 208 -61.55 16.87 0.95
N TYR A 209 -62.67 16.16 0.92
CA TYR A 209 -62.76 14.81 0.34
C TYR A 209 -63.30 14.81 -1.10
N ASN A 210 -63.20 15.94 -1.79
CA ASN A 210 -63.51 16.05 -3.20
C ASN A 210 -62.38 15.44 -4.06
N ALA A 211 -62.71 15.17 -5.32
CA ALA A 211 -61.83 14.52 -6.29
C ALA A 211 -62.13 15.14 -7.67
N LEU A 212 -61.49 16.27 -7.92
CA LEU A 212 -61.61 17.01 -9.17
C LEU A 212 -60.67 16.40 -10.21
N GLY A 213 -61.01 16.50 -11.50
CA GLY A 213 -60.19 15.96 -12.59
C GLY A 213 -59.05 16.90 -12.98
N ASP A 214 -58.45 16.63 -14.14
CA ASP A 214 -57.24 17.31 -14.61
C ASP A 214 -57.52 18.78 -14.99
N ILE A 215 -57.09 19.72 -14.16
CA ILE A 215 -57.48 21.14 -14.23
C ILE A 215 -56.25 22.03 -14.08
N THR A 216 -56.07 23.02 -14.95
CA THR A 216 -55.07 24.07 -14.73
C THR A 216 -55.62 25.14 -13.78
N ALA A 217 -55.09 25.21 -12.56
CA ALA A 217 -55.35 26.30 -11.64
C ALA A 217 -54.78 27.61 -12.21
N ASN A 218 -55.62 28.64 -12.38
CA ASN A 218 -55.24 29.92 -12.98
C ASN A 218 -55.72 31.14 -12.17
N ASN A 219 -56.40 30.92 -11.04
CA ASN A 219 -56.81 31.97 -10.12
C ASN A 219 -55.75 32.09 -9.00
N ILE A 220 -54.66 32.76 -9.35
CA ILE A 220 -53.49 32.95 -8.48
C ILE A 220 -53.63 34.24 -7.66
N VAL A 221 -53.51 34.14 -6.34
CA VAL A 221 -53.55 35.33 -5.46
C VAL A 221 -52.32 36.19 -5.69
N ALA A 222 -52.49 37.52 -5.77
CA ALA A 222 -51.39 38.45 -6.02
C ALA A 222 -50.24 38.29 -4.98
N PRO A 223 -48.96 38.37 -5.37
CA PRO A 223 -47.83 38.06 -4.48
C PRO A 223 -47.81 38.83 -3.16
N ASN A 224 -48.22 40.11 -3.16
CA ASN A 224 -48.33 40.92 -1.94
C ASN A 224 -49.45 40.47 -0.97
N GLN A 225 -50.43 39.70 -1.46
CA GLN A 225 -51.51 39.08 -0.68
C GLN A 225 -51.26 37.59 -0.39
N ALA A 226 -50.17 37.04 -0.93
CA ALA A 226 -49.72 35.65 -0.75
C ALA A 226 -48.29 35.58 -0.20
N PHE A 227 -47.85 36.57 0.59
CA PHE A 227 -46.54 36.60 1.27
C PHE A 227 -45.30 36.48 0.36
N GLY A 228 -45.44 36.80 -0.92
CA GLY A 228 -44.44 36.62 -1.97
C GLY A 228 -44.45 35.23 -2.64
N ILE A 229 -45.25 34.28 -2.13
CA ILE A 229 -45.22 32.86 -2.54
C ILE A 229 -45.59 32.68 -4.02
N THR A 230 -46.58 33.43 -4.51
CA THR A 230 -47.05 33.36 -5.90
C THR A 230 -46.20 34.21 -6.87
N SER A 231 -45.04 34.72 -6.43
CA SER A 231 -44.16 35.50 -7.32
C SER A 231 -43.60 34.62 -8.43
N GLY A 232 -43.96 34.94 -9.68
CA GLY A 232 -43.59 34.15 -10.86
C GLY A 232 -44.52 32.96 -11.13
N VAL A 233 -45.62 32.83 -10.38
CA VAL A 233 -46.66 31.80 -10.59
C VAL A 233 -47.84 32.44 -11.34
N SER A 234 -48.22 31.82 -12.46
CA SER A 234 -49.34 32.23 -13.32
C SER A 234 -50.36 31.10 -13.52
N THR A 235 -49.90 29.86 -13.52
CA THR A 235 -50.71 28.64 -13.51
C THR A 235 -50.09 27.58 -12.62
N VAL A 236 -50.91 26.63 -12.14
CA VAL A 236 -50.47 25.42 -11.44
C VAL A 236 -51.23 24.23 -12.03
N ALA A 237 -50.60 23.07 -12.24
CA ALA A 237 -51.34 21.88 -12.67
C ALA A 237 -52.20 21.31 -11.52
N MET A 238 -53.20 20.50 -11.85
CA MET A 238 -53.86 19.56 -10.94
C MET A 238 -54.19 18.33 -11.78
N HIS A 239 -53.94 17.14 -11.25
CA HIS A 239 -54.26 15.85 -11.90
C HIS A 239 -54.93 14.96 -10.86
N ALA A 240 -56.25 14.77 -11.00
CA ALA A 240 -57.06 14.06 -10.01
C ALA A 240 -56.90 14.57 -8.56
N GLY A 241 -57.03 15.87 -8.27
CA GLY A 241 -56.74 16.44 -6.94
C GLY A 241 -57.93 16.72 -6.02
N SER A 242 -57.66 17.09 -4.76
CA SER A 242 -58.62 17.69 -3.81
C SER A 242 -58.45 19.21 -3.69
N THR A 243 -59.41 19.89 -3.06
CA THR A 243 -59.22 21.26 -2.53
C THR A 243 -59.18 21.27 -1.01
N LEU A 244 -58.89 22.43 -0.45
CA LEU A 244 -58.77 22.70 0.97
C LEU A 244 -59.97 23.53 1.45
N ALA A 245 -60.33 23.36 2.71
CA ALA A 245 -61.32 24.21 3.38
C ALA A 245 -60.62 25.14 4.39
N ILE A 246 -60.82 26.45 4.26
CA ILE A 246 -60.44 27.42 5.29
C ILE A 246 -61.46 27.34 6.43
N MET A 247 -61.00 26.90 7.60
CA MET A 247 -61.81 26.74 8.82
C MET A 247 -61.78 27.99 9.71
N ASP A 248 -60.62 28.65 9.77
CA ASP A 248 -60.39 29.94 10.47
C ASP A 248 -59.55 30.88 9.57
N PRO A 249 -60.17 31.90 8.95
CA PRO A 249 -59.47 32.87 8.10
C PRO A 249 -58.46 33.78 8.80
N THR A 250 -58.43 33.78 10.14
CA THR A 250 -57.38 34.49 10.91
C THR A 250 -56.12 33.64 11.00
N MET A 251 -56.25 32.31 11.01
CA MET A 251 -55.12 31.40 11.00
C MET A 251 -54.65 31.09 9.58
N ALA A 252 -55.58 30.89 8.63
CA ALA A 252 -55.28 30.36 7.31
C ALA A 252 -55.86 31.18 6.15
N LYS A 253 -55.22 31.05 4.97
CA LYS A 253 -55.59 31.76 3.75
C LYS A 253 -55.22 30.94 2.51
N GLY A 254 -56.12 30.90 1.53
CA GLY A 254 -55.88 30.39 0.20
C GLY A 254 -54.98 31.30 -0.63
N ILE A 255 -54.05 30.70 -1.38
CA ILE A 255 -53.09 31.40 -2.26
C ILE A 255 -53.20 30.99 -3.74
N VAL A 256 -53.77 29.82 -4.03
CA VAL A 256 -54.07 29.33 -5.38
C VAL A 256 -55.47 28.73 -5.37
N TYR A 257 -56.26 29.04 -6.39
CA TYR A 257 -57.61 28.51 -6.60
C TYR A 257 -57.77 27.97 -8.02
N LEU A 258 -58.67 27.01 -8.17
CA LEU A 258 -59.09 26.49 -9.46
C LEU A 258 -60.00 27.51 -10.18
N PRO A 259 -60.14 27.42 -11.52
CA PRO A 259 -61.26 28.04 -12.22
C PRO A 259 -62.60 27.46 -11.76
N ASN A 260 -63.71 28.12 -12.11
CA ASN A 260 -65.04 27.51 -11.99
C ASN A 260 -65.11 26.28 -12.92
N THR A 261 -65.56 25.15 -12.39
CA THR A 261 -65.50 23.85 -13.09
C THR A 261 -66.54 22.88 -12.53
N ASN A 262 -66.90 21.88 -13.33
CA ASN A 262 -67.67 20.69 -12.93
C ASN A 262 -66.92 19.38 -13.28
N GLN A 263 -65.63 19.48 -13.60
CA GLN A 263 -64.79 18.36 -13.99
C GLN A 263 -64.38 17.57 -12.75
N ALA A 264 -65.17 16.53 -12.43
CA ALA A 264 -64.81 15.51 -11.45
C ALA A 264 -63.81 14.50 -12.04
N TRP A 265 -62.99 13.88 -11.19
CA TRP A 265 -62.19 12.73 -11.57
C TRP A 265 -63.09 11.53 -11.89
N PRO A 266 -62.86 10.74 -12.97
CA PRO A 266 -63.77 9.66 -13.36
C PRO A 266 -64.01 8.55 -12.32
N ASN A 267 -63.12 8.39 -11.34
CA ASN A 267 -63.27 7.42 -10.24
C ASN A 267 -63.54 8.09 -8.88
N ALA A 268 -64.04 9.34 -8.88
CA ALA A 268 -64.55 9.98 -7.68
C ALA A 268 -65.64 9.11 -7.04
N VAL A 269 -65.53 8.86 -5.73
CA VAL A 269 -66.46 7.98 -5.00
C VAL A 269 -67.76 8.66 -4.58
N ASP A 270 -67.83 9.99 -4.76
CA ASP A 270 -69.04 10.81 -4.66
C ASP A 270 -69.13 11.82 -5.83
N GLN A 271 -69.75 12.98 -5.62
CA GLN A 271 -69.96 14.00 -6.66
C GLN A 271 -68.68 14.66 -7.21
N GLY A 272 -67.52 14.50 -6.55
CA GLY A 272 -66.20 14.89 -7.05
C GLY A 272 -65.88 16.40 -7.07
N VAL A 273 -66.86 17.26 -7.40
CA VAL A 273 -66.79 18.73 -7.29
C VAL A 273 -67.95 19.20 -6.41
N TYR A 274 -67.68 19.96 -5.35
CA TYR A 274 -68.64 20.21 -4.28
C TYR A 274 -69.41 21.53 -4.40
N ASN A 275 -68.79 22.56 -4.94
CA ASN A 275 -69.33 23.92 -5.00
C ASN A 275 -69.16 24.60 -6.39
N GLY A 276 -68.69 23.84 -7.39
CA GLY A 276 -68.57 24.30 -8.79
C GLY A 276 -67.22 24.94 -9.12
N GLY A 277 -66.16 24.60 -8.38
CA GLY A 277 -64.83 25.19 -8.58
C GLY A 277 -64.71 26.62 -8.05
N GLY A 278 -63.70 27.34 -8.52
CA GLY A 278 -63.46 28.72 -8.13
C GLY A 278 -63.09 28.86 -6.64
N VAL A 279 -63.35 30.05 -6.10
CA VAL A 279 -63.14 30.35 -4.67
C VAL A 279 -64.16 29.62 -3.77
N ALA A 280 -65.35 29.30 -4.30
CA ALA A 280 -66.40 28.62 -3.54
C ALA A 280 -66.06 27.15 -3.22
N GLU A 281 -65.28 26.49 -4.07
CA GLU A 281 -64.70 25.16 -3.82
C GLU A 281 -63.63 25.16 -2.72
N GLY A 282 -63.17 26.33 -2.30
CA GLY A 282 -62.01 26.49 -1.42
C GLY A 282 -60.68 26.44 -2.20
N PRO A 283 -59.58 26.86 -1.57
CA PRO A 283 -58.28 26.93 -2.23
C PRO A 283 -57.72 25.57 -2.62
N TYR A 284 -56.99 25.55 -3.72
CA TYR A 284 -56.17 24.41 -4.11
C TYR A 284 -54.87 24.34 -3.28
N ALA A 285 -54.24 25.51 -3.07
CA ALA A 285 -53.12 25.65 -2.15
C ALA A 285 -53.39 26.77 -1.13
N ALA A 286 -53.05 26.53 0.13
CA ALA A 286 -53.28 27.44 1.24
C ALA A 286 -52.08 27.49 2.20
N VAL A 287 -52.04 28.52 3.04
CA VAL A 287 -51.05 28.69 4.10
C VAL A 287 -51.72 29.01 5.43
N SER A 288 -51.05 28.68 6.53
CA SER A 288 -51.52 28.91 7.90
C SER A 288 -50.42 29.47 8.80
N LYS A 289 -50.79 30.29 9.78
CA LYS A 289 -49.92 30.78 10.85
C LYS A 289 -50.36 30.22 12.19
N VAL A 290 -49.45 29.51 12.86
CA VAL A 290 -49.73 28.76 14.10
C VAL A 290 -48.70 29.13 15.16
N GLY A 291 -49.03 30.12 15.98
CA GLY A 291 -48.09 30.66 16.97
C GLY A 291 -46.86 31.27 16.29
N ALA A 292 -45.66 30.90 16.73
CA ALA A 292 -44.42 31.39 16.12
C ALA A 292 -44.16 30.76 14.73
N GLY A 293 -44.62 29.53 14.50
CA GLY A 293 -44.43 28.78 13.24
C GLY A 293 -45.56 28.98 12.25
N LYS A 294 -45.64 28.07 11.26
CA LYS A 294 -46.61 28.13 10.15
C LYS A 294 -46.73 26.79 9.43
N ALA A 295 -47.72 26.68 8.56
CA ALA A 295 -47.81 25.56 7.62
C ALA A 295 -48.25 26.00 6.22
N ALA A 296 -48.01 25.13 5.25
CA ALA A 296 -48.58 25.21 3.92
C ALA A 296 -49.29 23.89 3.55
N PHE A 297 -50.19 23.97 2.59
CA PHE A 297 -51.08 22.89 2.17
C PHE A 297 -51.27 22.98 0.65
N ILE A 298 -51.23 21.84 -0.04
CA ILE A 298 -51.68 21.70 -1.44
C ILE A 298 -52.49 20.41 -1.55
N GLY A 299 -53.66 20.45 -2.21
CA GLY A 299 -54.63 19.34 -2.22
C GLY A 299 -54.32 18.18 -3.19
N ASP A 300 -53.16 18.19 -3.82
CA ASP A 300 -52.74 17.24 -4.86
C ASP A 300 -51.21 17.11 -4.79
N SER A 301 -50.74 15.89 -5.01
CA SER A 301 -49.34 15.48 -4.96
C SER A 301 -48.67 15.50 -6.33
N SER A 302 -49.45 15.41 -7.41
CA SER A 302 -49.00 15.41 -8.80
C SER A 302 -48.08 16.59 -9.14
N PRO A 303 -48.33 17.85 -8.73
CA PRO A 303 -47.42 18.99 -8.99
C PRO A 303 -46.05 18.86 -8.32
N VAL A 304 -45.89 17.94 -7.37
CA VAL A 304 -44.64 17.69 -6.63
C VAL A 304 -43.91 16.46 -7.17
N GLU A 305 -44.59 15.63 -7.97
CA GLU A 305 -44.11 14.36 -8.50
C GLU A 305 -43.08 14.55 -9.62
N ASP A 306 -42.10 13.64 -9.69
CA ASP A 306 -41.21 13.49 -10.84
C ASP A 306 -41.17 12.05 -11.38
N ALA A 307 -40.57 11.88 -12.56
CA ALA A 307 -40.49 10.61 -13.28
C ALA A 307 -39.53 9.55 -12.65
N THR A 308 -39.34 9.52 -11.32
CA THR A 308 -38.40 8.58 -10.64
C THR A 308 -39.04 7.65 -9.56
N PRO A 309 -39.81 6.61 -9.96
CA PRO A 309 -40.56 5.71 -9.04
C PRO A 309 -39.73 4.77 -8.11
N LYS A 310 -39.09 5.28 -7.05
CA LYS A 310 -38.03 4.58 -6.30
C LYS A 310 -38.19 3.07 -5.97
N TYR A 311 -39.37 2.55 -5.65
CA TYR A 311 -39.55 1.15 -5.22
C TYR A 311 -40.62 0.39 -6.03
N LEU A 312 -40.61 -0.95 -5.94
CA LEU A 312 -41.72 -1.76 -6.46
C LEU A 312 -42.93 -1.67 -5.52
N ARG A 313 -44.15 -1.86 -6.05
CA ARG A 313 -45.38 -1.85 -5.23
C ARG A 313 -45.37 -3.01 -4.22
N GLU A 314 -45.60 -2.69 -2.96
CA GLU A 314 -45.54 -3.63 -1.82
C GLU A 314 -46.37 -4.90 -2.03
N GLU A 315 -47.59 -4.75 -2.57
CA GLU A 315 -48.55 -5.82 -2.78
C GLU A 315 -48.17 -6.75 -3.95
N THR A 316 -47.73 -6.17 -5.07
CA THR A 316 -47.68 -6.85 -6.38
C THR A 316 -46.27 -7.09 -6.90
N GLY A 317 -45.26 -6.38 -6.38
CA GLY A 317 -43.90 -6.38 -6.93
C GLY A 317 -43.85 -5.79 -8.34
N THR A 318 -44.87 -5.02 -8.75
CA THR A 318 -44.90 -4.39 -10.06
C THR A 318 -44.27 -3.00 -10.03
N LYS A 319 -43.75 -2.62 -11.20
CA LYS A 319 -43.24 -1.28 -11.49
C LYS A 319 -44.28 -0.21 -11.19
N LYS A 320 -43.87 0.81 -10.44
CA LYS A 320 -44.57 2.08 -10.37
C LYS A 320 -44.38 2.90 -11.66
N THR A 321 -45.30 3.82 -11.88
CA THR A 321 -45.41 4.67 -13.07
C THR A 321 -45.79 6.05 -12.57
N THR A 322 -44.81 6.95 -12.54
CA THR A 322 -44.98 8.31 -12.00
C THR A 322 -45.16 9.35 -13.10
N TYR A 323 -45.67 10.51 -12.71
CA TYR A 323 -45.85 11.68 -13.54
C TYR A 323 -44.72 12.71 -13.31
N ASP A 324 -44.38 13.53 -14.31
CA ASP A 324 -43.33 14.57 -14.19
C ASP A 324 -43.93 15.96 -13.91
N GLY A 325 -44.81 16.03 -12.91
CA GLY A 325 -45.64 17.20 -12.61
C GLY A 325 -44.84 18.39 -12.08
N PHE A 326 -43.71 18.17 -11.40
CA PHE A 326 -42.86 19.26 -10.88
C PHE A 326 -42.39 20.27 -11.95
N LYS A 327 -42.28 19.82 -13.21
CA LYS A 327 -41.88 20.65 -14.36
C LYS A 327 -43.06 21.29 -15.09
N GLU A 328 -44.30 20.99 -14.70
CA GLU A 328 -45.49 21.54 -15.34
C GLU A 328 -45.82 22.95 -14.84
N GLN A 329 -46.55 23.68 -15.69
CA GLN A 329 -47.06 25.02 -15.41
C GLN A 329 -46.02 25.92 -14.72
N ASN A 330 -46.24 26.29 -13.45
CA ASN A 330 -45.25 26.94 -12.60
C ASN A 330 -45.12 26.21 -11.24
N ASP A 331 -45.28 24.90 -11.25
CA ASP A 331 -45.50 24.07 -10.06
C ASP A 331 -44.26 24.08 -9.15
N GLY A 332 -43.09 23.74 -9.70
CA GLY A 332 -41.83 23.85 -8.98
C GLY A 332 -41.50 25.27 -8.48
N VAL A 333 -41.98 26.33 -9.15
CA VAL A 333 -41.80 27.72 -8.69
C VAL A 333 -42.64 27.97 -7.43
N LEU A 334 -43.90 27.54 -7.44
CA LEU A 334 -44.78 27.63 -6.27
C LEU A 334 -44.22 26.86 -5.08
N LEU A 335 -43.78 25.61 -5.30
CA LEU A 335 -43.29 24.72 -4.25
C LEU A 335 -42.02 25.23 -3.58
N VAL A 336 -41.04 25.71 -4.36
CA VAL A 336 -39.82 26.33 -3.81
C VAL A 336 -40.15 27.63 -3.08
N ASN A 337 -41.06 28.45 -3.61
CA ASN A 337 -41.50 29.68 -2.95
C ASN A 337 -42.26 29.41 -1.63
N ILE A 338 -43.05 28.33 -1.55
CA ILE A 338 -43.69 27.87 -0.32
C ILE A 338 -42.61 27.56 0.74
N VAL A 339 -41.60 26.75 0.43
CA VAL A 339 -40.53 26.41 1.40
C VAL A 339 -39.71 27.64 1.79
N ASN A 340 -39.45 28.56 0.85
CA ASN A 340 -38.81 29.84 1.12
C ASN A 340 -39.59 30.73 2.09
N TRP A 341 -40.92 30.75 1.95
CA TRP A 341 -41.75 31.37 2.96
C TRP A 341 -41.66 30.59 4.28
N LEU A 342 -41.93 29.28 4.30
CA LEU A 342 -41.96 28.45 5.51
C LEU A 342 -40.66 28.53 6.35
N SER A 343 -39.49 28.62 5.74
CA SER A 343 -38.21 28.68 6.46
C SER A 343 -37.92 30.04 7.14
N LYS A 344 -38.63 31.10 6.73
CA LYS A 344 -38.43 32.46 7.23
C LYS A 344 -39.29 32.74 8.46
N LYS A 345 -38.66 32.95 9.62
CA LYS A 345 -39.38 33.33 10.85
C LYS A 345 -39.98 34.75 10.71
N GLU A 346 -41.14 34.98 11.30
CA GLU A 346 -41.81 36.30 11.31
C GLU A 346 -42.19 36.74 12.72
N SER A 347 -42.47 38.03 12.89
CA SER A 347 -42.89 38.63 14.17
C SER A 347 -44.37 38.51 14.48
N TYR A 348 -45.21 38.21 13.50
CA TYR A 348 -46.65 38.00 13.69
C TYR A 348 -46.94 36.53 14.06
N THR A 349 -48.05 36.29 14.76
CA THR A 349 -48.48 34.95 15.20
C THR A 349 -49.85 34.53 14.70
N ASN A 350 -50.54 35.41 13.97
CA ASN A 350 -51.84 35.21 13.33
C ASN A 350 -51.93 36.12 12.09
N LEU A 351 -52.66 35.73 11.04
CA LEU A 351 -52.73 36.48 9.79
C LEU A 351 -53.42 37.85 9.95
N ASN A 352 -54.31 38.01 10.93
CA ASN A 352 -54.98 39.29 11.20
C ASN A 352 -54.04 40.40 11.72
N GLN A 353 -52.79 40.05 12.05
CA GLN A 353 -51.74 41.00 12.46
C GLN A 353 -50.91 41.51 11.27
N VAL A 354 -51.09 40.94 10.07
CA VAL A 354 -50.33 41.31 8.87
C VAL A 354 -50.95 42.54 8.22
N SER A 355 -50.21 43.65 8.22
CA SER A 355 -50.69 44.92 7.68
C SER A 355 -51.07 44.82 6.19
N ASN A 356 -52.27 45.29 5.86
CA ASN A 356 -52.85 45.29 4.50
C ASN A 356 -53.09 43.90 3.88
N LEU A 357 -53.08 42.82 4.68
CA LEU A 357 -53.49 41.50 4.22
C LEU A 357 -55.02 41.38 4.19
N GLN A 358 -55.57 40.99 3.04
CA GLN A 358 -56.97 40.59 2.92
C GLN A 358 -57.12 39.15 3.41
N LEU A 359 -57.74 38.99 4.58
CA LEU A 359 -58.12 37.67 5.09
C LEU A 359 -59.12 36.98 4.16
N ASP A 360 -59.12 35.66 4.23
CA ASP A 360 -60.02 34.82 3.45
C ASP A 360 -61.46 34.83 4.00
N GLN A 361 -62.35 34.07 3.38
CA GLN A 361 -63.62 33.67 3.99
C GLN A 361 -63.57 32.21 4.42
N LYS A 362 -64.40 31.84 5.40
CA LYS A 362 -64.55 30.44 5.80
C LYS A 362 -65.20 29.66 4.65
N THR A 363 -64.61 28.54 4.24
CA THR A 363 -65.17 27.69 3.19
C THR A 363 -66.51 27.11 3.64
N VAL A 364 -67.50 27.12 2.74
CA VAL A 364 -68.84 26.55 3.03
C VAL A 364 -68.78 25.04 2.84
N LEU A 365 -68.83 24.31 3.96
CA LEU A 365 -68.80 22.86 3.97
C LEU A 365 -70.18 22.24 3.73
N LEU A 366 -70.19 21.08 3.08
CA LEU A 366 -71.34 20.19 2.98
C LEU A 366 -71.51 19.37 4.28
N PRO A 367 -72.71 18.87 4.60
CA PRO A 367 -72.94 18.07 5.79
C PRO A 367 -72.03 16.82 5.90
N ILE A 368 -71.66 16.24 4.75
CA ILE A 368 -70.81 15.04 4.67
C ILE A 368 -69.34 15.29 5.01
N GLU A 369 -68.92 16.56 5.07
CA GLU A 369 -67.58 17.01 5.47
C GLU A 369 -67.47 17.34 6.97
N THR A 370 -68.58 17.20 7.72
CA THR A 370 -68.59 17.31 9.19
C THR A 370 -68.05 16.01 9.78
N PRO A 371 -66.92 15.99 10.52
CA PRO A 371 -66.23 14.76 10.92
C PRO A 371 -67.15 13.76 11.64
N GLU A 372 -67.86 14.23 12.67
CA GLU A 372 -68.68 13.44 13.59
C GLU A 372 -69.91 12.82 12.93
N THR A 373 -70.42 13.44 11.85
CA THR A 373 -71.64 13.02 11.13
C THR A 373 -71.36 12.62 9.68
N SER A 374 -70.09 12.52 9.29
CA SER A 374 -69.66 12.08 7.97
C SER A 374 -70.05 10.62 7.75
N THR A 375 -70.17 10.21 6.49
CA THR A 375 -70.46 8.82 6.10
C THR A 375 -69.56 8.39 4.95
N GLU A 376 -69.14 7.12 4.99
CA GLU A 376 -68.55 6.38 3.87
C GLU A 376 -69.50 6.49 2.66
N PRO A 377 -69.08 7.06 1.51
CA PRO A 377 -69.94 7.14 0.34
C PRO A 377 -70.04 5.80 -0.41
N GLN A 378 -69.01 4.96 -0.31
CA GLN A 378 -68.97 3.56 -0.75
C GLN A 378 -68.22 2.73 0.31
N SER A 379 -68.11 1.42 0.14
CA SER A 379 -67.45 0.54 1.13
C SER A 379 -65.93 0.54 0.95
N GLU A 380 -65.20 0.74 2.05
CA GLU A 380 -63.73 0.70 2.08
C GLU A 380 -63.20 -0.70 2.52
N PRO A 381 -62.00 -1.13 2.08
CA PRO A 381 -61.10 -0.42 1.19
C PRO A 381 -61.61 -0.47 -0.26
N TRP A 382 -61.29 0.58 -1.03
CA TRP A 382 -61.81 0.77 -2.40
C TRP A 382 -61.50 -0.39 -3.35
N SER A 383 -60.49 -1.21 -3.04
CA SER A 383 -60.30 -2.53 -3.61
C SER A 383 -59.73 -3.51 -2.58
N ALA A 384 -60.00 -4.80 -2.74
CA ALA A 384 -59.51 -5.83 -1.83
C ALA A 384 -57.96 -5.99 -1.90
N PRO A 385 -57.27 -6.19 -0.75
CA PRO A 385 -55.88 -6.61 -0.72
C PRO A 385 -55.66 -7.98 -1.39
N ALA A 386 -54.53 -8.13 -2.08
CA ALA A 386 -54.11 -9.39 -2.67
C ALA A 386 -53.80 -10.45 -1.59
N ALA A 387 -54.01 -11.72 -1.94
CA ALA A 387 -53.82 -12.83 -1.00
C ALA A 387 -52.40 -12.85 -0.40
N GLY A 388 -52.32 -12.71 0.91
CA GLY A 388 -51.07 -12.74 1.68
C GLY A 388 -50.41 -11.38 1.91
N TYR A 389 -50.86 -10.29 1.28
CA TYR A 389 -50.37 -8.94 1.57
C TYR A 389 -51.01 -8.40 2.86
N LYS A 390 -50.20 -7.78 3.72
CA LYS A 390 -50.61 -7.10 4.95
C LYS A 390 -49.88 -5.77 5.04
N TRP A 391 -50.57 -4.66 4.82
CA TRP A 391 -49.97 -3.31 4.83
C TRP A 391 -49.22 -2.95 6.13
N TRP A 392 -49.54 -3.60 7.24
CA TRP A 392 -48.93 -3.39 8.57
C TRP A 392 -47.76 -4.35 8.89
N ASP A 393 -47.36 -5.22 7.96
CA ASP A 393 -46.34 -6.24 8.16
C ASP A 393 -45.44 -6.35 6.90
N SER A 394 -44.30 -5.68 6.94
CA SER A 394 -43.38 -5.57 5.80
C SER A 394 -42.69 -6.89 5.42
N SER A 395 -42.82 -7.94 6.24
CA SER A 395 -42.40 -9.28 5.85
C SER A 395 -43.27 -9.88 4.74
N THR A 396 -44.47 -9.34 4.53
CA THR A 396 -45.38 -9.73 3.45
C THR A 396 -45.13 -8.99 2.13
N PHE A 397 -44.31 -7.94 2.14
CA PHE A 397 -44.08 -7.08 0.98
C PHE A 397 -43.21 -7.79 -0.06
N LYS A 398 -43.53 -7.60 -1.35
CA LYS A 398 -42.79 -8.23 -2.45
C LYS A 398 -41.34 -7.74 -2.53
N PRO A 399 -40.40 -8.58 -3.02
CA PRO A 399 -39.01 -8.17 -3.26
C PRO A 399 -38.93 -6.86 -4.06
N GLY A 400 -37.98 -5.99 -3.70
CA GLY A 400 -37.80 -4.69 -4.35
C GLY A 400 -38.73 -3.57 -3.86
N SER A 401 -39.64 -3.85 -2.94
CA SER A 401 -40.48 -2.84 -2.25
C SER A 401 -39.80 -2.31 -0.99
N TYR A 402 -40.01 -1.04 -0.63
CA TYR A 402 -39.41 -0.43 0.57
C TYR A 402 -39.72 -1.23 1.83
N GLY A 403 -38.70 -1.52 2.64
CA GLY A 403 -38.85 -2.28 3.89
C GLY A 403 -39.17 -3.77 3.74
N SER A 404 -39.20 -4.32 2.52
CA SER A 404 -39.39 -5.76 2.30
C SER A 404 -38.23 -6.58 2.88
N SER A 405 -38.55 -7.57 3.70
CA SER A 405 -37.56 -8.52 4.23
C SER A 405 -37.22 -9.67 3.25
N THR A 406 -37.58 -9.56 1.97
CA THR A 406 -37.31 -10.59 0.95
C THR A 406 -36.24 -10.12 -0.04
N PRO A 407 -35.19 -10.93 -0.33
CA PRO A 407 -34.08 -10.50 -1.19
C PRO A 407 -34.51 -10.11 -2.62
N SER A 408 -33.91 -9.03 -3.12
CA SER A 408 -33.85 -8.69 -4.54
C SER A 408 -32.72 -9.47 -5.24
N ALA A 409 -32.68 -9.41 -6.58
CA ALA A 409 -31.53 -9.86 -7.36
C ALA A 409 -30.29 -9.01 -7.03
N ALA A 410 -29.10 -9.60 -7.15
CA ALA A 410 -27.85 -8.92 -6.82
C ALA A 410 -27.53 -7.79 -7.83
N VAL A 411 -27.17 -6.61 -7.31
CA VAL A 411 -26.81 -5.43 -8.12
C VAL A 411 -25.59 -5.74 -8.98
N THR A 412 -25.67 -5.43 -10.27
CA THR A 412 -24.58 -5.60 -11.24
C THR A 412 -24.24 -4.30 -11.92
N TYR A 413 -22.96 -3.95 -11.94
CA TYR A 413 -22.45 -2.69 -12.52
C TYR A 413 -21.76 -2.98 -13.85
N SER A 414 -21.93 -2.11 -14.85
CA SER A 414 -21.16 -2.12 -16.10
C SER A 414 -20.90 -0.70 -16.62
N PHE A 415 -20.07 -0.58 -17.65
CA PHE A 415 -19.90 0.66 -18.41
C PHE A 415 -20.14 0.38 -19.90
N VAL A 416 -20.68 1.37 -20.61
CA VAL A 416 -20.72 1.43 -22.08
C VAL A 416 -19.97 2.69 -22.50
N HIS A 417 -18.82 2.53 -23.17
CA HIS A 417 -17.98 3.65 -23.62
C HIS A 417 -17.25 3.28 -24.91
N GLN A 418 -16.79 4.29 -25.65
CA GLN A 418 -15.89 4.09 -26.79
C GLN A 418 -14.56 3.43 -26.36
N ALA A 419 -13.94 2.65 -27.25
CA ALA A 419 -12.83 1.76 -26.90
C ALA A 419 -11.55 2.50 -26.42
N GLN A 420 -11.30 3.71 -26.93
CA GLN A 420 -10.24 4.60 -26.45
C GLN A 420 -10.84 5.95 -26.08
N LEU A 421 -10.36 6.53 -25.00
CA LEU A 421 -10.90 7.73 -24.38
C LEU A 421 -10.12 8.99 -24.85
N PRO A 422 -10.77 9.95 -25.53
CA PRO A 422 -10.17 11.21 -25.98
C PRO A 422 -9.42 11.99 -24.90
N ASN A 423 -8.23 12.50 -25.25
CA ASN A 423 -7.40 13.30 -24.33
C ASN A 423 -7.21 14.77 -24.70
N ALA A 424 -7.70 15.17 -25.87
CA ALA A 424 -7.71 16.54 -26.37
C ALA A 424 -9.12 17.06 -26.67
N GLN A 425 -10.14 16.22 -26.52
CA GLN A 425 -11.56 16.53 -26.73
C GLN A 425 -12.38 15.96 -25.56
N ASP A 426 -13.58 16.49 -25.39
CA ASP A 426 -14.54 16.05 -24.38
C ASP A 426 -15.39 14.91 -24.97
N PHE A 427 -15.68 13.87 -24.18
CA PHE A 427 -16.33 12.65 -24.66
C PHE A 427 -17.27 12.04 -23.62
N LYS A 428 -18.18 11.16 -24.05
CA LYS A 428 -19.17 10.51 -23.16
C LYS A 428 -18.78 9.09 -22.79
N ILE A 429 -19.12 8.70 -21.56
CA ILE A 429 -19.17 7.31 -21.09
C ILE A 429 -20.49 7.08 -20.36
N ARG A 430 -21.11 5.92 -20.51
CA ARG A 430 -22.33 5.53 -19.78
C ARG A 430 -21.96 4.57 -18.66
N VAL A 431 -22.29 4.92 -17.42
CA VAL A 431 -22.35 3.94 -16.33
C VAL A 431 -23.71 3.27 -16.41
N VAL A 432 -23.78 1.94 -16.30
CA VAL A 432 -25.03 1.18 -16.22
C VAL A 432 -25.03 0.39 -14.92
N VAL A 433 -26.17 0.33 -14.24
CA VAL A 433 -26.37 -0.50 -13.06
C VAL A 433 -27.68 -1.24 -13.18
N ASP A 434 -27.65 -2.56 -13.12
CA ASP A 434 -28.81 -3.44 -13.17
C ASP A 434 -29.10 -4.03 -11.78
N ASN A 435 -30.35 -4.41 -11.54
CA ASN A 435 -30.88 -4.96 -10.29
C ASN A 435 -30.74 -4.03 -9.05
N LEU A 436 -30.67 -2.70 -9.25
CA LEU A 436 -30.93 -1.75 -8.17
C LEU A 436 -32.38 -1.83 -7.68
N ALA A 437 -32.65 -1.33 -6.48
CA ALA A 437 -34.03 -1.15 -6.01
C ALA A 437 -34.78 -0.13 -6.91
N ALA A 438 -36.01 -0.46 -7.33
CA ALA A 438 -36.66 -0.01 -8.57
C ALA A 438 -36.12 1.27 -9.22
N ASN A 439 -36.59 2.48 -8.88
CA ASN A 439 -36.03 3.72 -9.43
C ASN A 439 -35.20 4.49 -8.38
N THR A 440 -34.39 3.76 -7.62
CA THR A 440 -33.56 4.34 -6.55
C THR A 440 -32.46 5.22 -7.12
N THR A 441 -32.38 6.45 -6.62
CA THR A 441 -31.26 7.37 -6.77
C THR A 441 -30.15 7.01 -5.79
N VAL A 442 -29.37 5.98 -6.13
CA VAL A 442 -28.18 5.66 -5.33
C VAL A 442 -27.16 6.80 -5.50
N THR A 443 -26.75 7.41 -4.39
CA THR A 443 -25.83 8.56 -4.35
C THR A 443 -24.40 8.15 -4.01
N GLY A 444 -23.47 9.11 -4.10
CA GLY A 444 -22.07 8.91 -3.72
C GLY A 444 -21.24 8.17 -4.77
N PHE A 445 -21.79 7.93 -5.97
CA PHE A 445 -20.99 7.37 -7.06
C PHE A 445 -19.92 8.37 -7.47
N SER A 446 -18.71 7.88 -7.71
CA SER A 446 -17.66 8.69 -8.34
C SER A 446 -16.92 7.87 -9.38
N THR A 447 -16.71 8.49 -10.53
CA THR A 447 -15.99 7.90 -11.64
C THR A 447 -14.71 8.68 -11.86
N GLY A 448 -13.60 7.98 -11.74
CA GLY A 448 -12.27 8.54 -11.93
C GLY A 448 -11.52 7.74 -12.97
N ILE A 449 -10.66 8.43 -13.70
CA ILE A 449 -9.71 7.79 -14.61
C ILE A 449 -8.31 8.24 -14.18
N TYR A 450 -7.57 7.26 -13.66
CA TYR A 450 -6.21 7.43 -13.17
C TYR A 450 -5.26 6.54 -13.96
N LEU A 451 -4.05 7.05 -14.18
CA LEU A 451 -2.97 6.28 -14.78
C LEU A 451 -2.71 5.04 -13.94
N THR A 452 -2.57 3.90 -14.63
CA THR A 452 -2.23 2.61 -13.99
C THR A 452 -0.88 2.69 -13.28
N SER A 453 0.04 3.54 -13.77
CA SER A 453 1.27 3.93 -13.09
C SER A 453 1.02 5.08 -12.10
N GLY A 454 1.37 4.86 -10.83
CA GLY A 454 1.34 5.89 -9.77
C GLY A 454 -0.04 6.32 -9.27
N GLY A 455 -1.14 5.74 -9.77
CA GLY A 455 -2.49 6.04 -9.27
C GLY A 455 -2.99 7.47 -9.53
N THR A 456 -2.24 8.24 -10.33
CA THR A 456 -2.48 9.67 -10.53
C THR A 456 -3.73 9.87 -11.37
N GLN A 457 -4.71 10.57 -10.81
CA GLN A 457 -5.93 10.94 -11.53
C GLN A 457 -5.59 11.92 -12.65
N VAL A 458 -6.13 11.64 -13.83
CA VAL A 458 -5.82 12.37 -15.08
C VAL A 458 -7.05 12.70 -15.89
N ALA A 459 -8.22 12.15 -15.57
CA ALA A 459 -9.49 12.73 -15.98
C ALA A 459 -9.92 13.88 -15.06
N LYS A 460 -10.66 14.78 -15.66
CA LYS A 460 -11.78 15.47 -15.07
C LYS A 460 -13.03 14.85 -15.66
N VAL A 461 -14.06 14.66 -14.85
CA VAL A 461 -15.43 14.48 -15.34
C VAL A 461 -16.07 15.86 -15.25
N GLN A 462 -16.84 16.25 -16.26
CA GLN A 462 -17.55 17.51 -16.27
C GLN A 462 -18.55 17.50 -15.12
N ASN A 463 -18.64 18.60 -14.39
CA ASN A 463 -19.69 18.79 -13.40
C ASN A 463 -21.05 18.93 -14.12
N GLU A 464 -22.15 18.68 -13.41
CA GLU A 464 -23.50 18.77 -13.98
C GLU A 464 -23.87 20.18 -14.46
N ASP A 465 -23.22 21.23 -13.92
CA ASP A 465 -23.33 22.63 -14.37
C ASP A 465 -22.53 22.94 -15.66
N GLY A 466 -21.91 21.93 -16.27
CA GLY A 466 -21.05 22.08 -17.45
C GLY A 466 -19.64 22.61 -17.14
N THR A 467 -19.31 22.92 -15.89
CA THR A 467 -17.97 23.36 -15.51
C THR A 467 -16.99 22.18 -15.44
N TRP A 468 -15.70 22.50 -15.51
CA TRP A 468 -14.63 21.51 -15.35
C TRP A 468 -13.96 21.69 -13.98
N PRO A 469 -13.83 20.63 -13.16
CA PRO A 469 -13.07 20.67 -11.91
C PRO A 469 -11.68 21.29 -12.08
N SER A 470 -11.13 21.89 -11.03
CA SER A 470 -9.80 22.53 -11.10
C SER A 470 -8.67 21.50 -11.19
N ALA A 471 -8.73 20.45 -10.37
CA ALA A 471 -7.79 19.33 -10.33
C ALA A 471 -8.26 18.14 -11.18
N PHE A 472 -7.33 17.27 -11.57
CA PHE A 472 -7.63 15.96 -12.14
C PHE A 472 -7.82 14.97 -10.99
N ALA A 473 -8.99 14.37 -10.89
CA ALA A 473 -9.46 13.65 -9.72
C ALA A 473 -10.53 12.60 -10.11
N TYR A 474 -11.00 11.81 -9.14
CA TYR A 474 -12.34 11.24 -9.27
C TYR A 474 -13.34 12.36 -9.52
N SER A 475 -14.40 12.08 -10.29
CA SER A 475 -15.52 12.99 -10.43
C SER A 475 -16.01 13.47 -9.06
N SER A 476 -16.59 14.68 -9.05
CA SER A 476 -17.60 15.04 -8.06
C SER A 476 -18.58 13.86 -7.88
N THR A 477 -19.01 13.60 -6.65
CA THR A 477 -19.95 12.49 -6.42
C THR A 477 -21.27 12.78 -7.11
N TYR A 478 -21.70 11.90 -7.99
CA TYR A 478 -22.98 11.96 -8.68
C TYR A 478 -23.90 10.85 -8.18
N SER A 479 -25.17 10.95 -8.54
CA SER A 479 -26.17 9.91 -8.33
C SER A 479 -26.53 9.20 -9.63
N LEU A 480 -26.98 7.95 -9.49
CA LEU A 480 -27.60 7.14 -10.54
C LEU A 480 -28.99 6.76 -10.06
N THR A 481 -30.01 7.25 -10.76
CA THR A 481 -31.40 6.88 -10.57
C THR A 481 -31.69 5.70 -11.47
N SER A 482 -32.17 4.61 -10.88
CA SER A 482 -32.58 3.44 -11.67
C SER A 482 -33.91 3.70 -12.39
N ASN A 483 -34.16 2.99 -13.49
CA ASN A 483 -35.49 2.90 -14.07
C ASN A 483 -36.23 1.73 -13.41
N ALA A 484 -37.54 1.63 -13.61
CA ALA A 484 -38.37 0.68 -12.87
C ALA A 484 -38.01 -0.82 -13.03
N ASN A 485 -37.10 -1.22 -13.93
CA ASN A 485 -36.51 -2.58 -13.92
C ASN A 485 -35.42 -2.76 -12.85
N GLY A 486 -35.08 -1.74 -12.05
CA GLY A 486 -33.83 -1.69 -11.31
C GLY A 486 -32.62 -1.35 -12.18
N ARG A 487 -32.84 -0.77 -13.38
CA ARG A 487 -31.78 -0.48 -14.36
C ARG A 487 -31.49 1.02 -14.45
N ALA A 488 -30.44 1.48 -13.79
CA ALA A 488 -29.92 2.85 -13.93
C ALA A 488 -28.95 2.96 -15.09
N TYR A 489 -28.87 4.14 -15.69
CA TYR A 489 -27.67 4.55 -16.39
C TYR A 489 -27.43 6.06 -16.31
N LYS A 490 -26.19 6.49 -16.50
CA LYS A 490 -25.81 7.91 -16.55
C LYS A 490 -24.65 8.13 -17.48
N ASP A 491 -24.84 9.09 -18.38
CA ASP A 491 -23.83 9.50 -19.35
C ASP A 491 -23.01 10.63 -18.72
N LEU A 492 -21.69 10.45 -18.64
CA LEU A 492 -20.73 11.36 -18.04
C LEU A 492 -19.84 11.94 -19.15
N THR A 493 -19.78 13.26 -19.25
CA THR A 493 -18.81 13.93 -20.12
C THR A 493 -17.44 14.01 -19.43
N VAL A 494 -16.36 13.68 -20.13
CA VAL A 494 -15.03 13.49 -19.56
C VAL A 494 -13.98 14.23 -20.39
N ARG A 495 -12.97 14.80 -19.72
CA ARG A 495 -11.81 15.48 -20.32
C ARG A 495 -10.55 15.04 -19.60
N ILE A 496 -9.60 14.51 -20.34
CA ILE A 496 -8.29 14.17 -19.78
C ILE A 496 -7.40 15.42 -19.70
N LYS A 497 -6.43 15.40 -18.78
CA LYS A 497 -5.34 16.37 -18.72
C LYS A 497 -4.63 16.43 -20.07
N PRO A 498 -4.64 17.57 -20.78
CA PRO A 498 -4.07 17.67 -22.13
C PRO A 498 -2.64 17.14 -22.19
N GLY A 499 -2.35 16.36 -23.23
CA GLY A 499 -1.06 15.67 -23.41
C GLY A 499 -0.85 14.45 -22.52
N THR A 500 -1.80 14.08 -21.64
CA THR A 500 -1.70 12.84 -20.87
C THR A 500 -2.21 11.68 -21.72
N LEU A 501 -1.31 10.73 -21.95
CA LEU A 501 -1.51 9.59 -22.83
C LEU A 501 -1.26 8.30 -22.03
N GLY A 502 -1.85 7.20 -22.49
CA GLY A 502 -1.53 5.87 -22.00
C GLY A 502 -2.52 5.29 -20.99
N ALA A 503 -2.16 4.12 -20.48
CA ALA A 503 -3.09 3.22 -19.80
C ALA A 503 -3.61 3.83 -18.49
N ALA A 504 -4.92 3.73 -18.32
CA ALA A 504 -5.62 4.20 -17.15
C ALA A 504 -6.69 3.19 -16.71
N ASN A 505 -7.27 3.41 -15.54
CA ASN A 505 -8.38 2.63 -15.03
C ASN A 505 -9.60 3.53 -14.87
N LEU A 506 -10.66 3.21 -15.60
CA LEU A 506 -11.99 3.76 -15.37
C LEU A 506 -12.60 3.03 -14.18
N ARG A 507 -12.71 3.72 -13.05
CA ARG A 507 -13.26 3.10 -11.83
C ARG A 507 -14.55 3.78 -11.39
N LEU A 508 -15.60 2.97 -11.24
CA LEU A 508 -16.79 3.31 -10.46
C LEU A 508 -16.50 3.02 -8.98
N ARG A 509 -16.68 4.04 -8.16
CA ARG A 509 -16.77 3.92 -6.70
C ARG A 509 -18.15 4.34 -6.23
N GLN A 510 -18.52 3.94 -5.02
CA GLN A 510 -19.62 4.55 -4.26
C GLN A 510 -19.14 4.80 -2.84
N ASN A 511 -19.30 6.03 -2.34
CA ASN A 511 -18.85 6.45 -1.01
C ASN A 511 -17.37 6.10 -0.71
N GLY A 512 -16.53 6.14 -1.74
CA GLY A 512 -15.10 5.77 -1.68
C GLY A 512 -14.79 4.28 -1.89
N ASN A 513 -15.75 3.37 -1.69
CA ASN A 513 -15.60 1.94 -1.95
C ASN A 513 -15.58 1.65 -3.44
N ASN A 514 -14.74 0.71 -3.89
CA ASN A 514 -14.66 0.34 -5.32
C ASN A 514 -15.80 -0.63 -5.66
N LEU A 515 -16.60 -0.31 -6.70
CA LEU A 515 -17.69 -1.17 -7.18
C LEU A 515 -17.32 -1.89 -8.48
N LEU A 516 -16.77 -1.15 -9.44
CA LEU A 516 -16.33 -1.68 -10.73
C LEU A 516 -15.04 -0.96 -11.15
N THR A 517 -14.07 -1.70 -11.69
CA THR A 517 -12.89 -1.11 -12.35
C THR A 517 -12.73 -1.76 -13.71
N SER A 518 -12.83 -0.94 -14.75
CA SER A 518 -12.53 -1.33 -16.14
C SER A 518 -11.24 -0.65 -16.57
N SER A 519 -10.32 -1.39 -17.17
CA SER A 519 -9.11 -0.81 -17.77
C SER A 519 -9.47 -0.05 -19.04
N VAL A 520 -8.88 1.13 -19.25
CA VAL A 520 -9.13 2.01 -20.40
C VAL A 520 -7.83 2.63 -20.92
N GLN A 521 -7.88 3.23 -22.11
CA GLN A 521 -6.74 3.92 -22.72
C GLN A 521 -7.06 5.39 -22.98
N LEU A 522 -6.08 6.26 -22.74
CA LEU A 522 -6.19 7.70 -22.96
C LEU A 522 -5.37 8.10 -24.20
N ALA A 523 -6.04 8.58 -25.23
CA ALA A 523 -5.44 8.81 -26.55
C ALA A 523 -5.95 10.10 -27.18
N ASN A 524 -5.19 10.66 -28.12
CA ASN A 524 -5.61 11.85 -28.88
C ASN A 524 -6.55 11.44 -30.04
N VAL A 525 -7.75 10.97 -29.68
CA VAL A 525 -8.80 10.49 -30.59
C VAL A 525 -10.05 11.37 -30.47
N PRO A 526 -10.92 11.44 -31.50
CA PRO A 526 -12.20 12.13 -31.42
C PRO A 526 -13.24 11.36 -30.58
N ALA A 527 -14.30 12.05 -30.16
CA ALA A 527 -15.40 11.47 -29.37
C ALA A 527 -16.48 10.76 -30.22
N GLU A 528 -17.11 9.73 -29.65
CA GLU A 528 -18.18 8.90 -30.26
C GLU A 528 -19.48 8.90 -29.42
N GLU A 529 -20.60 8.39 -29.97
CA GLU A 529 -21.95 8.35 -29.36
C GLU A 529 -22.42 6.92 -28.96
N LEU A 530 -23.56 6.78 -28.25
CA LEU A 530 -23.98 5.57 -27.50
C LEU A 530 -25.33 4.90 -27.98
N PRO A 531 -25.57 3.58 -27.77
CA PRO A 531 -26.74 2.78 -28.28
C PRO A 531 -28.03 2.65 -27.37
N ALA A 532 -29.04 1.83 -27.79
CA ALA A 532 -30.45 1.67 -27.27
C ALA A 532 -30.95 0.18 -26.97
N GLU A 533 -32.25 -0.11 -26.64
CA GLU A 533 -32.69 -1.25 -25.74
C GLU A 533 -33.93 -2.19 -26.11
N GLY A 534 -33.77 -3.56 -26.29
CA GLY A 534 -34.74 -4.71 -25.94
C GLY A 534 -35.39 -5.72 -26.99
N ASN A 535 -35.56 -7.07 -26.73
CA ASN A 535 -36.48 -8.09 -27.42
C ASN A 535 -36.54 -9.62 -26.87
N PRO A 536 -37.39 -10.61 -27.38
CA PRO A 536 -37.58 -12.04 -26.90
C PRO A 536 -37.42 -13.32 -27.86
N ILE A 537 -37.20 -14.57 -27.33
CA ILE A 537 -36.20 -15.62 -27.81
C ILE A 537 -36.69 -17.10 -28.18
N PRO A 538 -36.17 -17.84 -29.22
CA PRO A 538 -36.37 -19.28 -29.53
C PRO A 538 -35.25 -20.30 -29.07
N SER A 539 -35.27 -21.55 -29.57
CA SER A 539 -34.40 -22.68 -29.15
C SER A 539 -33.12 -22.88 -29.98
N LYS A 540 -32.05 -23.44 -29.36
CA LYS A 540 -30.70 -23.58 -29.96
C LYS A 540 -30.62 -24.66 -31.05
N ILE A 541 -29.95 -24.34 -32.16
CA ILE A 541 -29.47 -25.24 -33.23
C ILE A 541 -27.97 -25.00 -33.53
N THR A 542 -27.34 -25.85 -34.35
CA THR A 542 -25.96 -25.64 -34.84
C THR A 542 -25.88 -24.54 -35.91
N LEU A 543 -24.69 -23.99 -36.15
CA LEU A 543 -24.48 -23.02 -37.23
C LEU A 543 -24.70 -23.64 -38.61
N ALA A 544 -24.28 -24.89 -38.85
CA ALA A 544 -24.57 -25.57 -40.11
C ALA A 544 -26.09 -25.74 -40.36
N GLU A 545 -26.88 -26.07 -39.35
CA GLU A 545 -28.34 -26.13 -39.46
C GLU A 545 -28.97 -24.75 -39.67
N ALA A 546 -28.45 -23.72 -39.02
CA ALA A 546 -28.91 -22.34 -39.17
C ALA A 546 -28.68 -21.82 -40.60
N ARG A 547 -27.51 -22.09 -41.18
CA ARG A 547 -27.18 -21.72 -42.57
C ARG A 547 -28.09 -22.37 -43.61
N ASN A 548 -28.77 -23.46 -43.27
CA ASN A 548 -29.76 -24.15 -44.12
C ASN A 548 -31.21 -23.69 -43.88
N LYS A 549 -31.47 -22.66 -43.07
CA LYS A 549 -32.80 -22.05 -42.90
C LYS A 549 -33.05 -20.95 -43.93
N ALA A 550 -34.33 -20.64 -44.15
CA ALA A 550 -34.73 -19.51 -44.97
C ALA A 550 -34.37 -18.17 -44.30
N LEU A 551 -34.02 -17.16 -45.10
CA LEU A 551 -33.80 -15.80 -44.63
C LEU A 551 -35.05 -15.25 -43.91
N GLY A 552 -34.84 -14.40 -42.91
CA GLY A 552 -35.86 -13.89 -41.98
C GLY A 552 -36.20 -14.83 -40.82
N THR A 553 -35.71 -16.08 -40.81
CA THR A 553 -35.95 -17.01 -39.70
C THR A 553 -35.14 -16.61 -38.47
N THR A 554 -35.80 -16.32 -37.35
CA THR A 554 -35.14 -16.19 -36.04
C THR A 554 -34.60 -17.53 -35.58
N VAL A 555 -33.29 -17.61 -35.40
CA VAL A 555 -32.58 -18.78 -34.89
C VAL A 555 -31.89 -18.44 -33.58
N THR A 556 -31.65 -19.45 -32.75
CA THR A 556 -30.70 -19.37 -31.65
C THR A 556 -29.53 -20.28 -31.96
N VAL A 557 -28.32 -19.77 -31.87
CA VAL A 557 -27.07 -20.50 -32.13
C VAL A 557 -26.07 -20.17 -31.04
N GLU A 558 -25.06 -21.01 -30.88
CA GLU A 558 -24.00 -20.81 -29.90
C GLU A 558 -22.66 -21.23 -30.51
N GLY A 559 -21.67 -20.36 -30.43
CA GLY A 559 -20.34 -20.60 -30.97
C GLY A 559 -19.31 -19.70 -30.33
N VAL A 560 -18.08 -19.76 -30.84
CA VAL A 560 -16.95 -18.95 -30.41
C VAL A 560 -16.86 -17.70 -31.29
N VAL A 561 -16.74 -16.53 -30.69
CA VAL A 561 -16.49 -15.28 -31.40
C VAL A 561 -15.06 -15.33 -31.97
N THR A 562 -14.91 -15.33 -33.29
CA THR A 562 -13.61 -15.54 -33.94
C THR A 562 -12.88 -14.26 -34.32
N THR A 563 -13.57 -13.12 -34.30
CA THR A 563 -13.06 -11.79 -34.62
C THR A 563 -13.48 -10.79 -33.56
N GLU A 564 -12.64 -9.82 -33.24
CA GLU A 564 -13.00 -8.77 -32.29
C GLU A 564 -14.16 -7.93 -32.82
N PRO A 565 -15.25 -7.71 -32.04
CA PRO A 565 -16.41 -6.96 -32.49
C PRO A 565 -16.08 -5.58 -33.05
N GLY A 566 -16.65 -5.26 -34.21
CA GLY A 566 -16.44 -4.00 -34.91
C GLY A 566 -15.27 -3.96 -35.89
N SER A 567 -14.36 -4.96 -35.86
CA SER A 567 -13.26 -5.11 -36.84
C SER A 567 -13.72 -5.00 -38.30
N PHE A 568 -14.97 -5.39 -38.57
CA PHE A 568 -15.56 -5.43 -39.92
C PHE A 568 -16.89 -4.66 -40.04
N GLY A 569 -17.26 -3.84 -39.04
CA GLY A 569 -18.45 -2.97 -39.03
C GLY A 569 -19.29 -3.05 -37.75
N GLY A 570 -19.91 -1.94 -37.31
CA GLY A 570 -20.77 -1.90 -36.11
C GLY A 570 -20.06 -2.40 -34.84
N GLN A 571 -20.76 -3.17 -34.01
CA GLN A 571 -20.16 -4.15 -33.07
C GLN A 571 -20.28 -5.58 -33.64
N ALA A 572 -20.21 -5.73 -34.97
CA ALA A 572 -20.38 -7.01 -35.64
C ALA A 572 -19.13 -7.90 -35.52
N PHE A 573 -19.33 -9.20 -35.45
CA PHE A 573 -18.26 -10.19 -35.34
C PHE A 573 -18.63 -11.49 -36.07
N TYR A 574 -17.66 -12.36 -36.31
CA TYR A 574 -17.92 -13.72 -36.76
C TYR A 574 -18.05 -14.68 -35.59
N LEU A 575 -18.98 -15.61 -35.69
CA LEU A 575 -19.28 -16.66 -34.70
C LEU A 575 -19.07 -18.02 -35.38
N GLN A 576 -18.32 -18.93 -34.75
CA GLN A 576 -17.98 -20.24 -35.30
C GLN A 576 -18.15 -21.36 -34.27
N ASP A 577 -18.75 -22.47 -34.67
CA ASP A 577 -18.79 -23.73 -33.92
C ASP A 577 -17.99 -24.82 -34.67
N GLU A 578 -18.07 -26.07 -34.22
CA GLU A 578 -17.39 -27.20 -34.88
C GLU A 578 -17.94 -27.50 -36.29
N THR A 579 -19.10 -26.95 -36.66
CA THR A 579 -19.85 -27.27 -37.88
C THR A 579 -19.75 -26.20 -38.97
N ALA A 580 -19.82 -24.92 -38.61
CA ALA A 580 -19.80 -23.81 -39.57
C ALA A 580 -19.47 -22.46 -38.89
N GLY A 581 -19.38 -21.39 -39.69
CA GLY A 581 -19.29 -20.00 -39.23
C GLY A 581 -20.42 -19.12 -39.79
N ILE A 582 -20.69 -18.00 -39.12
CA ILE A 582 -21.63 -16.98 -39.58
C ILE A 582 -21.19 -15.58 -39.14
N TYR A 583 -21.57 -14.55 -39.90
CA TYR A 583 -21.42 -13.16 -39.48
C TYR A 583 -22.57 -12.77 -38.54
N VAL A 584 -22.29 -11.97 -37.52
CA VAL A 584 -23.25 -11.50 -36.53
C VAL A 584 -23.20 -9.98 -36.53
N PHE A 585 -24.22 -9.35 -37.10
CA PHE A 585 -24.37 -7.90 -37.17
C PHE A 585 -25.19 -7.39 -35.98
N GLN A 586 -24.51 -6.69 -35.06
CA GLN A 586 -25.11 -6.21 -33.83
C GLN A 586 -24.37 -4.99 -33.25
N GLN A 587 -24.89 -4.40 -32.16
CA GLN A 587 -24.43 -3.13 -31.59
C GLN A 587 -24.18 -3.15 -30.06
N LEU A 588 -24.31 -4.30 -29.39
CA LEU A 588 -24.05 -4.44 -27.95
C LEU A 588 -22.57 -4.76 -27.71
N SER A 589 -21.93 -4.02 -26.80
CA SER A 589 -20.54 -4.25 -26.38
C SER A 589 -20.45 -5.31 -25.28
N GLY A 590 -19.23 -5.78 -24.96
CA GLY A 590 -18.97 -6.76 -23.89
C GLY A 590 -18.75 -8.19 -24.38
N PHE A 591 -18.62 -8.38 -25.69
CA PHE A 591 -18.13 -9.59 -26.34
C PHE A 591 -16.71 -9.35 -26.84
N HIS A 592 -15.89 -10.39 -26.81
CA HIS A 592 -14.51 -10.38 -27.30
C HIS A 592 -14.22 -11.65 -28.11
N GLN A 593 -13.18 -11.59 -28.94
CA GLN A 593 -12.61 -12.76 -29.58
C GLN A 593 -12.27 -13.85 -28.53
N GLY A 594 -12.78 -15.06 -28.73
CA GLY A 594 -12.66 -16.20 -27.80
C GLY A 594 -13.86 -16.40 -26.88
N ASP A 595 -14.83 -15.48 -26.88
CA ASP A 595 -16.05 -15.64 -26.10
C ASP A 595 -16.96 -16.71 -26.70
N THR A 596 -17.49 -17.61 -25.87
CA THR A 596 -18.60 -18.47 -26.26
C THR A 596 -19.89 -17.65 -26.09
N VAL A 597 -20.58 -17.40 -27.19
CA VAL A 597 -21.78 -16.55 -27.22
C VAL A 597 -22.96 -17.34 -27.75
N LYS A 598 -24.00 -17.44 -26.91
CA LYS A 598 -25.33 -17.87 -27.33
C LYS A 598 -26.11 -16.65 -27.79
N ILE A 599 -26.35 -16.56 -29.09
CA ILE A 599 -27.08 -15.47 -29.73
C ILE A 599 -28.42 -15.97 -30.26
N THR A 600 -29.40 -15.07 -30.23
CA THR A 600 -30.69 -15.18 -30.89
C THR A 600 -30.92 -14.01 -31.80
N ALA A 601 -31.15 -14.29 -33.08
CA ALA A 601 -31.29 -13.28 -34.12
C ALA A 601 -31.99 -13.85 -35.37
N PRO A 602 -32.75 -13.05 -36.14
CA PRO A 602 -33.11 -13.38 -37.52
C PRO A 602 -31.90 -13.50 -38.45
N LEU A 603 -31.96 -14.50 -39.34
CA LEU A 603 -31.04 -14.65 -40.47
C LEU A 603 -31.32 -13.60 -41.55
N ALA A 604 -30.28 -13.01 -42.13
CA ALA A 604 -30.35 -12.11 -43.27
C ALA A 604 -29.21 -12.37 -44.26
N LEU A 605 -29.30 -11.77 -45.44
CA LEU A 605 -28.26 -11.80 -46.46
C LEU A 605 -27.96 -10.37 -46.91
N TYR A 606 -26.76 -9.88 -46.66
CA TYR A 606 -26.36 -8.51 -46.96
C TYR A 606 -25.00 -8.47 -47.66
N ASN A 607 -24.89 -7.70 -48.76
CA ASN A 607 -23.71 -7.71 -49.65
C ASN A 607 -23.22 -9.13 -50.01
N THR A 608 -24.13 -10.09 -50.22
CA THR A 608 -23.90 -11.54 -50.44
C THR A 608 -23.34 -12.34 -49.26
N GLU A 609 -23.07 -11.71 -48.11
CA GLU A 609 -22.65 -12.37 -46.88
C GLU A 609 -23.89 -12.82 -46.06
N LEU A 610 -23.86 -14.04 -45.53
CA LEU A 610 -24.94 -14.60 -44.71
C LEU A 610 -24.71 -14.25 -43.25
N GLU A 611 -25.70 -13.63 -42.63
CA GLU A 611 -25.55 -12.97 -41.34
C GLU A 611 -26.75 -13.16 -40.40
N LEU A 612 -26.51 -12.88 -39.12
CA LEU A 612 -27.53 -12.73 -38.08
C LEU A 612 -27.65 -11.24 -37.74
N ILE A 613 -28.85 -10.66 -37.81
CA ILE A 613 -29.09 -9.22 -37.55
C ILE A 613 -29.96 -9.02 -36.30
N ASP A 614 -29.99 -7.80 -35.76
CA ASP A 614 -30.93 -7.35 -34.72
C ASP A 614 -31.10 -8.35 -33.56
N PRO A 615 -30.03 -8.62 -32.77
CA PRO A 615 -30.09 -9.64 -31.75
C PRO A 615 -31.15 -9.32 -30.69
N ILE A 616 -32.11 -10.21 -30.67
CA ILE A 616 -33.20 -10.28 -29.73
C ILE A 616 -32.67 -10.56 -28.32
N ALA A 617 -31.74 -11.50 -28.23
CA ALA A 617 -30.99 -11.78 -27.01
C ALA A 617 -29.62 -12.32 -27.36
N ILE A 618 -28.62 -11.93 -26.59
CA ILE A 618 -27.24 -12.31 -26.80
C ILE A 618 -26.58 -12.40 -25.44
N VAL A 619 -26.03 -13.57 -25.12
CA VAL A 619 -25.44 -13.84 -23.80
C VAL A 619 -24.13 -14.60 -23.98
N LYS A 620 -23.09 -14.09 -23.31
CA LYS A 620 -21.82 -14.79 -23.15
C LYS A 620 -22.03 -15.97 -22.21
N THR A 621 -21.93 -17.18 -22.74
CA THR A 621 -22.09 -18.43 -21.98
C THR A 621 -20.77 -19.00 -21.49
N GLY A 622 -19.64 -18.48 -21.98
CA GLY A 622 -18.31 -18.78 -21.47
C GLY A 622 -17.21 -18.10 -22.27
N THR A 623 -16.00 -18.65 -22.15
CA THR A 623 -14.85 -18.36 -23.02
C THR A 623 -14.19 -19.68 -23.38
N THR A 624 -13.53 -19.73 -24.54
CA THR A 624 -12.75 -20.88 -24.98
C THR A 624 -11.62 -20.43 -25.91
N SER A 625 -10.67 -21.33 -26.17
CA SER A 625 -9.65 -21.10 -27.20
C SER A 625 -10.31 -20.97 -28.57
N LEU A 626 -9.76 -20.11 -29.42
CA LEU A 626 -10.25 -19.93 -30.78
C LEU A 626 -10.21 -21.24 -31.57
N PRO A 627 -11.19 -21.50 -32.46
CA PRO A 627 -11.15 -22.63 -33.37
C PRO A 627 -9.82 -22.67 -34.12
N VAL A 628 -9.21 -23.86 -34.20
CA VAL A 628 -7.97 -24.06 -34.96
C VAL A 628 -8.23 -23.70 -36.43
N PRO A 629 -7.49 -22.75 -37.02
CA PRO A 629 -7.72 -22.35 -38.41
C PRO A 629 -7.55 -23.52 -39.38
N GLN A 630 -8.48 -23.66 -40.32
CA GLN A 630 -8.37 -24.68 -41.37
C GLN A 630 -7.36 -24.24 -42.43
N VAL A 631 -6.44 -25.11 -42.84
CA VAL A 631 -5.49 -24.81 -43.92
C VAL A 631 -6.19 -24.98 -45.27
N ALA A 632 -6.69 -23.87 -45.82
CA ALA A 632 -7.52 -23.83 -47.03
C ALA A 632 -7.51 -22.42 -47.65
N SER A 633 -8.14 -22.26 -48.82
CA SER A 633 -8.50 -20.93 -49.37
C SER A 633 -9.95 -20.56 -49.03
N ALA A 634 -10.26 -19.26 -49.02
CA ALA A 634 -11.61 -18.76 -48.77
C ALA A 634 -12.59 -19.18 -49.89
N ASN A 635 -13.74 -19.77 -49.51
CA ASN A 635 -14.78 -20.24 -50.43
C ASN A 635 -16.15 -20.37 -49.69
N ASP A 636 -17.19 -20.79 -50.41
CA ASP A 636 -18.56 -20.89 -49.88
C ASP A 636 -18.69 -21.84 -48.67
N ALA A 637 -18.01 -22.99 -48.73
CA ALA A 637 -18.15 -24.05 -47.74
C ALA A 637 -17.51 -23.71 -46.39
N ASN A 638 -16.57 -22.75 -46.35
CA ASN A 638 -15.90 -22.30 -45.13
C ASN A 638 -16.20 -20.83 -44.75
N GLN A 639 -17.23 -20.22 -45.35
CA GLN A 639 -17.64 -18.86 -45.01
C GLN A 639 -17.92 -18.69 -43.50
N GLY A 640 -17.36 -17.63 -42.92
CA GLY A 640 -17.44 -17.29 -41.51
C GLY A 640 -16.47 -18.05 -40.60
N GLN A 641 -15.68 -18.99 -41.14
CA GLN A 641 -14.72 -19.78 -40.37
C GLN A 641 -13.29 -19.22 -40.45
N LEU A 642 -12.49 -19.52 -39.42
CA LEU A 642 -11.05 -19.26 -39.40
C LEU A 642 -10.30 -20.18 -40.36
N VAL A 643 -9.48 -19.57 -41.20
CA VAL A 643 -8.71 -20.19 -42.27
C VAL A 643 -7.27 -19.66 -42.23
N GLN A 644 -6.30 -20.53 -42.53
CA GLN A 644 -4.89 -20.18 -42.64
C GLN A 644 -4.35 -20.52 -44.03
N LEU A 645 -3.82 -19.50 -44.70
CA LEU A 645 -2.95 -19.63 -45.87
C LEU A 645 -1.51 -19.82 -45.38
N ARG A 646 -0.77 -20.76 -45.96
CA ARG A 646 0.64 -21.00 -45.64
C ARG A 646 1.58 -20.69 -46.79
N ASP A 647 2.77 -20.24 -46.44
CA ASP A 647 3.87 -19.94 -47.36
C ASP A 647 3.43 -19.06 -48.55
N VAL A 648 2.51 -18.11 -48.31
CA VAL A 648 1.97 -17.23 -49.36
C VAL A 648 2.88 -16.04 -49.59
N THR A 649 3.12 -15.73 -50.87
CA THR A 649 3.82 -14.51 -51.28
C THR A 649 2.83 -13.36 -51.39
N ILE A 650 3.11 -12.25 -50.71
CA ILE A 650 2.30 -11.01 -50.79
C ILE A 650 2.51 -10.34 -52.16
N ARG A 651 1.43 -9.98 -52.86
CA ARG A 651 1.42 -9.29 -54.16
C ARG A 651 0.37 -8.18 -54.20
N ASN A 652 0.53 -7.19 -55.09
CA ASN A 652 -0.50 -6.20 -55.43
C ASN A 652 -1.07 -5.43 -54.21
N ILE A 653 -0.21 -4.95 -53.30
CA ILE A 653 -0.68 -4.20 -52.13
C ILE A 653 -1.27 -2.85 -52.59
N ILE A 654 -2.57 -2.66 -52.39
CA ILE A 654 -3.30 -1.44 -52.74
C ILE A 654 -4.03 -0.87 -51.51
N GLY A 655 -4.01 0.46 -51.38
CA GLY A 655 -4.81 1.15 -50.36
C GLY A 655 -6.31 1.04 -50.68
N ALA A 656 -7.11 0.82 -49.64
CA ALA A 656 -8.56 0.63 -49.74
C ALA A 656 -9.31 1.53 -48.74
N THR A 657 -10.63 1.67 -48.90
CA THR A 657 -11.48 2.48 -48.01
C THR A 657 -12.05 1.64 -46.85
N PRO A 658 -12.11 2.16 -45.61
CA PRO A 658 -11.66 3.49 -45.17
C PRO A 658 -10.13 3.62 -45.13
N THR A 659 -9.64 4.85 -45.34
CA THR A 659 -8.21 5.18 -45.48
C THR A 659 -7.33 4.52 -44.42
N GLY A 660 -6.24 3.88 -44.86
CA GLY A 660 -5.36 3.06 -44.02
C GLY A 660 -5.66 1.56 -44.13
N SER A 661 -6.87 1.19 -44.56
CA SER A 661 -7.17 -0.19 -44.97
C SER A 661 -6.41 -0.51 -46.25
N PHE A 662 -6.18 -1.78 -46.50
CA PHE A 662 -5.53 -2.24 -47.73
C PHE A 662 -5.97 -3.63 -48.13
N GLU A 663 -5.77 -3.91 -49.41
CA GLU A 663 -6.02 -5.19 -50.03
C GLU A 663 -4.73 -5.66 -50.69
N PHE A 664 -4.52 -6.97 -50.72
CA PHE A 664 -3.41 -7.59 -51.43
C PHE A 664 -3.77 -9.02 -51.84
N ASP A 665 -3.04 -9.57 -52.79
CA ASP A 665 -3.18 -10.96 -53.22
C ASP A 665 -2.16 -11.84 -52.49
N ALA A 666 -2.66 -12.84 -51.76
CA ALA A 666 -1.84 -13.88 -51.15
C ALA A 666 -1.69 -15.04 -52.15
N VAL A 667 -0.49 -15.18 -52.73
CA VAL A 667 -0.23 -16.11 -53.83
C VAL A 667 0.67 -17.26 -53.40
N ASN A 668 0.20 -18.50 -53.59
CA ASN A 668 1.02 -19.72 -53.50
C ASN A 668 0.77 -20.57 -54.76
N GLY A 669 1.80 -20.72 -55.59
CA GLY A 669 1.71 -21.36 -56.90
C GLY A 669 0.72 -20.65 -57.83
N SER A 670 -0.30 -21.37 -58.30
CA SER A 670 -1.40 -20.83 -59.12
C SER A 670 -2.62 -20.39 -58.32
N VAL A 671 -2.60 -20.52 -57.00
CA VAL A 671 -3.71 -20.13 -56.11
C VAL A 671 -3.45 -18.71 -55.61
N SER A 672 -4.39 -17.81 -55.91
CA SER A 672 -4.43 -16.45 -55.36
C SER A 672 -5.67 -16.30 -54.49
N THR A 673 -5.50 -15.87 -53.25
CA THR A 673 -6.61 -15.49 -52.36
C THR A 673 -6.54 -13.99 -52.13
N HIS A 674 -7.63 -13.28 -52.41
CA HIS A 674 -7.74 -11.86 -52.09
C HIS A 674 -7.78 -11.68 -50.57
N VAL A 675 -6.89 -10.86 -50.03
CA VAL A 675 -6.80 -10.58 -48.59
C VAL A 675 -7.22 -9.15 -48.36
N ARG A 676 -8.28 -8.97 -47.57
CA ARG A 676 -8.81 -7.67 -47.18
C ARG A 676 -8.42 -7.37 -45.75
N VAL A 677 -7.45 -6.47 -45.59
CA VAL A 677 -7.03 -5.96 -44.28
C VAL A 677 -7.77 -4.66 -44.01
N ASP A 678 -8.74 -4.72 -43.11
CA ASP A 678 -9.44 -3.51 -42.67
C ASP A 678 -8.65 -2.81 -41.57
N VAL A 679 -8.47 -1.48 -41.65
CA VAL A 679 -7.72 -0.71 -40.65
C VAL A 679 -8.30 -0.83 -39.24
N ARG A 680 -9.60 -1.16 -39.12
CA ARG A 680 -10.29 -1.40 -37.84
C ARG A 680 -9.80 -2.67 -37.12
N THR A 681 -9.05 -3.54 -37.79
CA THR A 681 -8.32 -4.67 -37.18
C THR A 681 -7.04 -4.23 -36.43
N GLY A 682 -6.75 -2.92 -36.42
CA GLY A 682 -5.50 -2.37 -35.89
C GLY A 682 -4.31 -2.50 -36.85
N LEU A 683 -4.50 -3.10 -38.03
CA LEU A 683 -3.46 -3.23 -39.06
C LEU A 683 -3.67 -2.23 -40.19
N ASN A 684 -2.89 -1.15 -40.15
CA ASN A 684 -2.85 -0.08 -41.15
C ASN A 684 -1.77 -0.38 -42.20
N LEU A 685 -1.99 0.01 -43.46
CA LEU A 685 -1.05 -0.11 -44.57
C LEU A 685 0.32 0.53 -44.27
N ALA A 686 0.33 1.72 -43.63
CA ALA A 686 1.59 2.41 -43.34
C ALA A 686 2.43 1.70 -42.26
N ASP A 687 1.79 0.92 -41.40
CA ASP A 687 2.39 0.18 -40.29
C ASP A 687 2.54 -1.33 -40.61
N PHE A 688 2.10 -1.76 -41.80
CA PHE A 688 2.21 -3.13 -42.25
C PHE A 688 3.69 -3.49 -42.41
N SER A 689 4.19 -4.29 -41.47
CA SER A 689 5.61 -4.64 -41.38
C SER A 689 6.10 -5.50 -42.54
N TYR A 690 5.17 -6.06 -43.31
CA TYR A 690 5.43 -6.92 -44.44
C TYR A 690 5.38 -6.17 -45.77
N LYS A 691 6.17 -6.61 -46.74
CA LYS A 691 6.33 -5.99 -48.05
C LYS A 691 5.99 -6.97 -49.16
N GLU A 692 5.59 -6.42 -50.30
CA GLU A 692 5.38 -7.20 -51.52
C GLU A 692 6.61 -8.05 -51.85
N GLY A 693 6.38 -9.32 -52.19
CA GLY A 693 7.41 -10.32 -52.42
C GLY A 693 7.89 -11.10 -51.18
N GLN A 694 7.47 -10.73 -49.96
CA GLN A 694 7.74 -11.54 -48.76
C GLN A 694 6.79 -12.74 -48.66
N VAL A 695 7.30 -13.82 -48.06
CA VAL A 695 6.57 -15.07 -47.78
C VAL A 695 6.15 -15.08 -46.31
N VAL A 696 4.88 -15.35 -46.06
CA VAL A 696 4.25 -15.36 -44.73
C VAL A 696 3.18 -16.45 -44.63
N ASP A 697 2.86 -16.85 -43.41
CA ASP A 697 1.57 -17.48 -43.11
C ASP A 697 0.55 -16.38 -42.79
N VAL A 698 -0.65 -16.46 -43.38
CA VAL A 698 -1.74 -15.49 -43.17
C VAL A 698 -2.99 -16.22 -42.68
N THR A 699 -3.40 -15.89 -41.47
CA THR A 699 -4.64 -16.37 -40.86
C THR A 699 -5.75 -15.32 -41.03
N GLY A 700 -7.01 -15.73 -41.04
CA GLY A 700 -8.13 -14.79 -41.07
C GLY A 700 -9.47 -15.50 -41.18
N VAL A 701 -10.56 -14.74 -41.24
CA VAL A 701 -11.89 -15.31 -41.51
C VAL A 701 -12.13 -15.36 -43.01
N SER A 702 -12.60 -16.51 -43.50
CA SER A 702 -13.13 -16.64 -44.87
C SER A 702 -14.45 -15.90 -44.97
N ALA A 703 -14.54 -14.94 -45.88
CA ALA A 703 -15.69 -14.07 -46.06
C ALA A 703 -16.05 -13.91 -47.54
N ILE A 704 -17.25 -13.41 -47.82
CA ILE A 704 -17.64 -12.99 -49.17
C ILE A 704 -18.11 -11.54 -49.13
N PHE A 705 -17.84 -10.76 -50.17
CA PHE A 705 -18.40 -9.42 -50.32
C PHE A 705 -18.72 -9.14 -51.78
N LYS A 706 -19.98 -8.82 -52.05
CA LYS A 706 -20.52 -8.53 -53.40
C LYS A 706 -20.12 -9.58 -54.45
N GLY A 707 -20.12 -10.86 -54.08
CA GLY A 707 -19.80 -12.00 -54.94
C GLY A 707 -18.32 -12.40 -55.01
N VAL A 708 -17.42 -11.74 -54.27
CA VAL A 708 -15.97 -12.08 -54.24
C VAL A 708 -15.60 -12.68 -52.89
N TYR A 709 -14.98 -13.87 -52.89
CA TYR A 709 -14.40 -14.48 -51.69
C TYR A 709 -13.08 -13.80 -51.32
N GLN A 710 -12.90 -13.58 -50.03
CA GLN A 710 -11.75 -12.89 -49.47
C GLN A 710 -11.41 -13.45 -48.09
N LEU A 711 -10.13 -13.42 -47.73
CA LEU A 711 -9.70 -13.64 -46.36
C LEU A 711 -9.68 -12.28 -45.64
N LYS A 712 -10.23 -12.22 -44.42
CA LYS A 712 -10.20 -11.06 -43.54
C LYS A 712 -9.31 -11.36 -42.31
N PRO A 713 -8.01 -11.04 -42.34
CA PRO A 713 -7.12 -11.14 -41.18
C PRO A 713 -7.58 -10.21 -40.07
N ARG A 714 -7.30 -10.57 -38.82
CA ARG A 714 -7.90 -9.97 -37.61
C ARG A 714 -6.95 -9.03 -36.87
N GLY A 715 -5.74 -8.86 -37.38
CA GLY A 715 -4.68 -8.02 -36.85
C GLY A 715 -3.31 -8.47 -37.34
N SER A 716 -2.23 -7.86 -36.84
CA SER A 716 -0.85 -8.23 -37.20
C SER A 716 -0.42 -9.62 -36.73
N SER A 717 -1.01 -10.15 -35.65
CA SER A 717 -0.73 -11.49 -35.12
C SER A 717 -1.18 -12.64 -36.03
N ASP A 718 -2.11 -12.36 -36.95
CA ASP A 718 -2.52 -13.32 -37.98
C ASP A 718 -1.47 -13.48 -39.10
N PHE A 719 -0.44 -12.61 -39.14
CA PHE A 719 0.66 -12.67 -40.08
C PHE A 719 1.94 -13.16 -39.39
N ALA A 720 2.28 -14.42 -39.61
CA ALA A 720 3.53 -14.97 -39.11
C ALA A 720 4.62 -14.93 -40.19
N SER A 721 5.70 -14.21 -39.89
CA SER A 721 7.03 -14.67 -40.31
C SER A 721 7.24 -16.05 -39.67
N SER A 722 7.79 -17.03 -40.40
CA SER A 722 8.18 -18.30 -39.76
C SER A 722 9.36 -18.06 -38.78
N VAL A 723 9.15 -18.23 -37.46
CA VAL A 723 10.17 -18.04 -36.40
C VAL A 723 10.05 -19.06 -35.23
N VAL A 724 10.98 -19.01 -34.26
CA VAL A 724 11.52 -20.14 -33.45
C VAL A 724 11.13 -20.07 -31.94
N PRO A 725 11.03 -21.20 -31.18
CA PRO A 725 10.54 -21.28 -29.76
C PRO A 725 11.34 -20.57 -28.63
N ILE A 726 10.72 -20.45 -27.43
CA ILE A 726 11.11 -19.61 -26.26
C ILE A 726 11.60 -20.43 -25.05
N VAL A 727 12.65 -19.97 -24.34
CA VAL A 727 13.26 -20.59 -23.12
C VAL A 727 12.89 -19.86 -21.79
N PRO A 728 12.99 -20.51 -20.61
CA PRO A 728 12.74 -19.88 -19.30
C PRO A 728 13.83 -18.87 -18.85
N VAL A 729 13.58 -18.16 -17.75
CA VAL A 729 14.44 -17.11 -17.16
C VAL A 729 14.33 -17.10 -15.62
N THR A 730 15.45 -17.08 -14.89
CA THR A 730 15.50 -16.97 -13.42
C THR A 730 15.98 -15.60 -12.92
N THR A 731 15.37 -15.10 -11.85
CA THR A 731 15.79 -13.90 -11.11
C THR A 731 16.28 -14.23 -9.70
N ALA A 732 17.20 -13.41 -9.18
CA ALA A 732 17.79 -13.56 -7.85
C ALA A 732 17.55 -12.30 -6.99
N SER A 733 17.35 -12.48 -5.68
CA SER A 733 17.21 -11.38 -4.71
C SER A 733 17.86 -11.71 -3.37
N PHE A 734 18.30 -10.68 -2.65
CA PHE A 734 18.96 -10.80 -1.34
C PHE A 734 18.14 -10.15 -0.21
N SER A 735 18.32 -10.63 1.01
CA SER A 735 17.70 -10.08 2.23
C SER A 735 18.11 -8.65 2.58
N SER A 736 19.28 -8.22 2.11
CA SER A 736 19.83 -6.87 2.26
C SER A 736 20.60 -6.49 1.00
N VAL A 737 20.89 -5.20 0.84
CA VAL A 737 21.87 -4.70 -0.14
C VAL A 737 23.27 -4.65 0.49
N PRO A 738 24.34 -4.87 -0.30
CA PRO A 738 25.69 -4.72 0.20
C PRO A 738 26.02 -3.23 0.41
N ASN A 739 27.11 -2.95 1.12
CA ASN A 739 27.67 -1.62 1.23
C ASN A 739 28.24 -1.12 -0.12
N LEU A 740 28.72 0.13 -0.15
CA LEU A 740 29.25 0.75 -1.38
C LEU A 740 30.47 0.04 -1.99
N ASN A 741 31.18 -0.79 -1.22
CA ASN A 741 32.31 -1.60 -1.69
C ASN A 741 31.87 -3.01 -2.17
N GLY A 742 30.57 -3.32 -2.14
CA GLY A 742 30.02 -4.61 -2.53
C GLY A 742 30.15 -5.71 -1.46
N TRP A 743 30.37 -5.32 -0.20
CA TRP A 743 30.51 -6.23 0.94
C TRP A 743 29.30 -6.18 1.89
N TYR A 744 29.08 -7.28 2.61
CA TYR A 744 28.13 -7.40 3.71
C TYR A 744 28.90 -7.64 5.02
N ASN A 745 28.44 -7.06 6.12
CA ASN A 745 28.96 -7.27 7.49
C ASN A 745 27.93 -7.93 8.42
N ASN A 746 26.92 -8.59 7.85
CA ASN A 746 25.91 -9.37 8.54
C ASN A 746 25.46 -10.54 7.66
N ASP A 747 24.83 -11.56 8.24
CA ASP A 747 24.32 -12.72 7.50
C ASP A 747 23.35 -12.30 6.38
N VAL A 748 23.41 -12.99 5.23
CA VAL A 748 22.65 -12.69 4.01
C VAL A 748 21.88 -13.91 3.53
N THR A 749 20.64 -13.73 3.09
CA THR A 749 19.83 -14.78 2.47
C THR A 749 19.61 -14.48 0.98
N LEU A 750 19.86 -15.47 0.11
CA LEU A 750 19.55 -15.45 -1.33
C LEU A 750 18.24 -16.19 -1.61
N THR A 751 17.36 -15.57 -2.41
CA THR A 751 16.14 -16.18 -2.96
C THR A 751 16.22 -16.20 -4.49
N LEU A 752 15.83 -17.31 -5.11
CA LEU A 752 15.72 -17.48 -6.56
C LEU A 752 14.26 -17.67 -6.99
N ALA A 753 13.87 -17.13 -8.15
CA ALA A 753 12.53 -17.26 -8.71
C ALA A 753 12.56 -17.34 -10.24
N ALA A 754 12.00 -18.41 -10.83
CA ALA A 754 12.00 -18.65 -12.27
C ALA A 754 10.65 -18.40 -12.95
N LYS A 755 10.68 -18.02 -14.23
CA LYS A 755 9.52 -17.79 -15.10
C LYS A 755 9.80 -18.33 -16.50
N GLY A 756 8.77 -18.85 -17.17
CA GLY A 756 8.85 -19.40 -18.54
C GLY A 756 7.50 -19.23 -19.24
N SER A 757 7.13 -20.13 -20.15
CA SER A 757 5.73 -20.18 -20.60
C SER A 757 4.81 -20.46 -19.41
N GLN A 758 3.58 -19.95 -19.44
CA GLN A 758 2.59 -20.19 -18.38
C GLN A 758 2.22 -21.69 -18.22
N THR A 759 2.56 -22.50 -19.21
CA THR A 759 2.35 -23.96 -19.23
C THR A 759 3.57 -24.77 -18.77
N ASP A 760 4.73 -24.13 -18.56
CA ASP A 760 5.97 -24.86 -18.25
C ASP A 760 6.04 -25.22 -16.77
N ILE A 761 6.27 -26.51 -16.48
CA ILE A 761 6.79 -26.95 -15.18
C ILE A 761 8.29 -26.67 -15.20
N ILE A 762 8.74 -25.76 -14.34
CA ILE A 762 10.12 -25.25 -14.30
C ILE A 762 10.85 -25.82 -13.08
N SER A 763 12.07 -26.32 -13.29
CA SER A 763 12.99 -26.72 -12.23
C SER A 763 14.18 -25.76 -12.20
N THR A 764 14.48 -25.20 -11.03
CA THR A 764 15.65 -24.32 -10.81
C THR A 764 16.72 -25.06 -10.04
N LYS A 765 17.97 -24.92 -10.47
CA LYS A 765 19.15 -25.50 -9.82
C LYS A 765 20.24 -24.47 -9.64
N TYR A 766 21.13 -24.71 -8.68
CA TYR A 766 22.26 -23.84 -8.37
C TYR A 766 23.49 -24.63 -7.90
N THR A 767 24.66 -24.00 -7.99
CA THR A 767 25.90 -24.42 -7.32
C THR A 767 26.39 -23.28 -6.43
N ILE A 768 27.15 -23.60 -5.38
CA ILE A 768 27.90 -22.62 -4.58
C ILE A 768 29.38 -22.98 -4.69
N ASN A 769 30.22 -22.00 -5.00
CA ASN A 769 31.68 -22.11 -5.11
C ASN A 769 32.15 -23.23 -6.06
N GLY A 770 31.39 -23.50 -7.13
CA GLY A 770 31.68 -24.57 -8.08
C GLY A 770 31.48 -26.00 -7.53
N GLY A 771 30.82 -26.14 -6.37
CA GLY A 771 30.44 -27.44 -5.83
C GLY A 771 29.33 -28.13 -6.63
N SER A 772 28.88 -29.29 -6.12
CA SER A 772 27.81 -30.07 -6.74
C SER A 772 26.53 -29.26 -6.94
N GLU A 773 25.81 -29.59 -8.02
CA GLU A 773 24.53 -28.97 -8.36
C GLU A 773 23.42 -29.41 -7.39
N VAL A 774 22.66 -28.43 -6.88
CA VAL A 774 21.58 -28.59 -5.90
C VAL A 774 20.28 -28.03 -6.47
N SER A 775 19.17 -28.73 -6.27
CA SER A 775 17.84 -28.23 -6.63
C SER A 775 17.41 -27.12 -5.66
N TYR A 776 16.92 -26.01 -6.18
CA TYR A 776 16.45 -24.90 -5.36
C TYR A 776 15.07 -25.21 -4.74
N THR A 777 15.04 -25.43 -3.41
CA THR A 777 13.82 -25.75 -2.65
C THR A 777 13.42 -24.66 -1.64
N GLY A 778 14.22 -23.60 -1.50
CA GLY A 778 14.00 -22.52 -0.54
C GLY A 778 15.23 -21.62 -0.39
N PRO A 779 15.12 -20.52 0.38
CA PRO A 779 16.18 -19.51 0.48
C PRO A 779 17.50 -20.07 1.05
N ILE A 780 18.62 -19.54 0.55
CA ILE A 780 19.99 -19.97 0.87
C ILE A 780 20.63 -18.95 1.82
N ASN A 781 21.11 -19.38 2.99
CA ASN A 781 21.74 -18.49 3.98
C ASN A 781 23.26 -18.52 3.89
N PHE A 782 23.88 -17.34 3.86
CA PHE A 782 25.32 -17.11 3.96
C PHE A 782 25.63 -16.52 5.34
N GLN A 783 26.35 -17.30 6.15
CA GLN A 783 26.69 -16.95 7.54
C GLN A 783 28.19 -17.03 7.83
N THR A 784 29.00 -17.47 6.86
CA THR A 784 30.45 -17.61 6.96
C THR A 784 31.13 -16.60 6.05
N ASP A 785 32.15 -15.93 6.60
CA ASP A 785 32.92 -14.93 5.88
C ASP A 785 33.62 -15.57 4.67
N GLY A 786 33.60 -14.86 3.53
CA GLY A 786 34.16 -15.30 2.27
C GLY A 786 33.50 -14.67 1.04
N ILE A 787 34.06 -14.97 -0.13
CA ILE A 787 33.45 -14.65 -1.42
C ILE A 787 32.75 -15.90 -1.94
N HIS A 788 31.43 -15.92 -1.86
CA HIS A 788 30.60 -17.02 -2.33
C HIS A 788 30.13 -16.74 -3.76
N THR A 789 30.55 -17.56 -4.72
CA THR A 789 30.07 -17.49 -6.11
C THR A 789 28.92 -18.47 -6.29
N ILE A 790 27.77 -17.99 -6.76
CA ILE A 790 26.58 -18.81 -7.01
C ILE A 790 26.28 -18.80 -8.50
N GLN A 791 26.22 -19.98 -9.10
CA GLN A 791 25.72 -20.17 -10.45
C GLN A 791 24.34 -20.80 -10.37
N TYR A 792 23.40 -20.40 -11.23
CA TYR A 792 22.04 -20.92 -11.25
C TYR A 792 21.43 -20.90 -12.64
N TYR A 793 20.50 -21.82 -12.89
CA TYR A 793 19.71 -21.86 -14.11
C TYR A 793 18.41 -22.63 -13.86
N SER A 794 17.46 -22.47 -14.78
CA SER A 794 16.22 -23.21 -14.83
C SER A 794 15.99 -23.91 -16.16
N SER A 795 15.24 -25.00 -16.10
CA SER A 795 14.80 -25.76 -17.27
C SER A 795 13.32 -26.10 -17.19
N THR A 796 12.67 -26.22 -18.35
CA THR A 796 11.31 -26.74 -18.48
C THR A 796 11.30 -28.26 -18.51
N ALA A 797 10.18 -28.87 -18.14
CA ALA A 797 9.94 -30.30 -18.35
C ALA A 797 10.00 -30.73 -19.83
N THR A 798 9.86 -29.79 -20.78
CA THR A 798 9.99 -30.01 -22.22
C THR A 798 11.43 -29.93 -22.75
N GLY A 799 12.42 -29.68 -21.87
CA GLY A 799 13.85 -29.69 -22.22
C GLY A 799 14.41 -28.34 -22.69
N LEU A 800 13.68 -27.25 -22.51
CA LEU A 800 14.16 -25.90 -22.80
C LEU A 800 14.90 -25.35 -21.57
N ILE A 801 16.16 -24.94 -21.75
CA ILE A 801 17.07 -24.58 -20.66
C ILE A 801 17.54 -23.14 -20.87
N GLU A 802 17.58 -22.33 -19.81
CA GLU A 802 18.15 -20.99 -19.86
C GLU A 802 19.69 -21.00 -19.83
N ALA A 803 20.31 -19.88 -20.21
CA ALA A 803 21.75 -19.72 -20.04
C ALA A 803 22.11 -19.57 -18.54
N VAL A 804 23.15 -20.28 -18.09
CA VAL A 804 23.59 -20.26 -16.69
C VAL A 804 23.94 -18.84 -16.24
N GLN A 805 23.22 -18.36 -15.22
CA GLN A 805 23.45 -17.10 -14.55
C GLN A 805 24.51 -17.27 -13.46
N SER A 806 25.23 -16.20 -13.12
CA SER A 806 26.26 -16.20 -12.07
C SER A 806 26.22 -14.90 -11.27
N LEU A 807 26.36 -15.01 -9.95
CA LEU A 807 26.48 -13.87 -9.03
C LEU A 807 27.50 -14.14 -7.93
N GLN A 808 27.84 -13.12 -7.13
CA GLN A 808 28.70 -13.24 -5.96
C GLN A 808 28.10 -12.58 -4.71
N VAL A 809 28.31 -13.21 -3.56
CA VAL A 809 28.06 -12.65 -2.22
C VAL A 809 29.41 -12.51 -1.53
N LYS A 810 29.80 -11.29 -1.18
CA LYS A 810 31.03 -11.01 -0.43
C LYS A 810 30.66 -10.68 1.01
N LEU A 811 30.90 -11.61 1.94
CA LEU A 811 30.54 -11.49 3.35
C LEU A 811 31.81 -11.38 4.18
N ASP A 812 31.94 -10.37 5.01
CA ASP A 812 33.04 -10.20 5.95
C ASP A 812 32.55 -9.49 7.21
N LYS A 813 32.56 -10.23 8.33
CA LYS A 813 32.07 -9.78 9.65
C LYS A 813 33.22 -9.63 10.64
N THR A 814 34.46 -9.79 10.19
CA THR A 814 35.64 -9.88 11.04
C THR A 814 36.35 -8.54 11.06
N ALA A 815 36.45 -7.89 12.22
CA ALA A 815 37.16 -6.61 12.33
C ALA A 815 38.68 -6.76 12.13
N PRO A 816 39.36 -5.74 11.54
CA PRO A 816 40.82 -5.75 11.35
C PRO A 816 41.63 -6.08 12.60
N SER A 817 42.70 -6.86 12.42
CA SER A 817 43.70 -7.05 13.48
C SER A 817 44.63 -5.84 13.52
N VAL A 818 44.84 -5.25 14.70
CA VAL A 818 45.60 -4.01 14.87
C VAL A 818 46.59 -4.13 16.01
N THR A 819 47.83 -3.72 15.76
CA THR A 819 48.88 -3.55 16.76
C THR A 819 49.43 -2.13 16.68
N VAL A 820 49.57 -1.46 17.82
CA VAL A 820 50.28 -0.17 17.93
C VAL A 820 51.49 -0.36 18.84
N THR A 821 52.65 0.15 18.42
CA THR A 821 53.89 0.11 19.20
C THR A 821 54.43 1.52 19.44
N GLN A 822 55.18 1.68 20.53
CA GLN A 822 55.96 2.86 20.88
C GLN A 822 57.43 2.44 20.91
N ASN A 823 58.27 3.00 20.05
CA ASN A 823 59.69 2.63 19.90
C ASN A 823 59.91 1.11 19.72
N GLY A 824 59.01 0.44 19.00
CA GLY A 824 59.06 -1.01 18.76
C GLY A 824 58.66 -1.89 19.96
N LYS A 825 58.03 -1.31 20.99
CA LYS A 825 57.51 -2.00 22.18
C LYS A 825 56.04 -1.66 22.41
N GLU A 826 55.40 -2.29 23.40
CA GLU A 826 54.08 -1.83 23.86
C GLU A 826 54.15 -0.38 24.38
N VAL A 827 53.02 0.33 24.35
CA VAL A 827 52.92 1.72 24.81
C VAL A 827 52.99 1.77 26.33
N THR A 828 53.94 2.53 26.89
CA THR A 828 54.17 2.69 28.32
C THR A 828 54.53 4.13 28.71
N ASP A 829 54.58 4.42 30.00
CA ASP A 829 55.09 5.70 30.54
C ASP A 829 56.53 5.99 30.07
N VAL A 830 56.84 7.28 29.93
CA VAL A 830 58.10 7.81 29.37
C VAL A 830 58.57 9.05 30.12
N LYS A 831 59.82 9.45 29.90
CA LYS A 831 60.42 10.66 30.47
C LYS A 831 60.37 11.83 29.49
N LEU A 832 60.52 13.05 30.00
CA LEU A 832 60.48 14.27 29.20
C LEU A 832 61.59 14.33 28.13
N GLU A 833 62.75 13.72 28.41
CA GLU A 833 63.86 13.61 27.44
C GLU A 833 63.66 12.56 26.33
N ASP A 834 62.65 11.68 26.43
CA ASP A 834 62.46 10.59 25.48
C ASP A 834 61.96 11.08 24.10
N VAL A 835 62.36 10.33 23.07
CA VAL A 835 61.90 10.50 21.69
C VAL A 835 61.03 9.31 21.34
N LEU A 836 59.79 9.56 20.91
CA LEU A 836 58.72 8.58 20.77
C LEU A 836 58.40 8.39 19.29
N LYS A 837 58.46 7.15 18.79
CA LYS A 837 58.00 6.76 17.47
C LYS A 837 56.82 5.82 17.62
N TYR A 838 55.66 6.19 17.08
CA TYR A 838 54.47 5.33 17.11
C TYR A 838 54.28 4.61 15.78
N GLU A 839 54.22 3.28 15.80
CA GLU A 839 53.98 2.47 14.59
C GLU A 839 52.65 1.73 14.74
N LEU A 840 51.71 2.04 13.84
CA LEU A 840 50.45 1.33 13.63
C LEU A 840 50.67 0.27 12.54
N VAL A 841 50.41 -0.99 12.89
CA VAL A 841 50.39 -2.13 11.97
C VAL A 841 49.00 -2.73 12.02
N SER A 842 48.32 -2.72 10.88
CA SER A 842 46.97 -3.27 10.73
C SER A 842 46.94 -4.32 9.62
N THR A 843 46.15 -5.36 9.79
CA THR A 843 45.85 -6.34 8.74
C THR A 843 44.37 -6.64 8.71
N ASP A 844 43.85 -6.80 7.51
CA ASP A 844 42.58 -7.47 7.28
C ASP A 844 42.80 -8.62 6.28
N SER A 845 42.08 -9.72 6.48
CA SER A 845 42.29 -10.97 5.73
C SER A 845 41.32 -11.19 4.56
N LEU A 846 40.29 -10.35 4.41
CA LEU A 846 39.20 -10.63 3.48
C LEU A 846 38.70 -9.40 2.71
N SER A 847 37.99 -8.46 3.35
CA SER A 847 37.48 -7.28 2.64
C SER A 847 38.58 -6.28 2.31
N GLY A 848 39.64 -6.23 3.10
CA GLY A 848 40.78 -5.32 2.99
C GLY A 848 40.58 -4.03 3.79
N LEU A 849 41.67 -3.34 4.14
CA LEU A 849 41.60 -2.11 4.93
C LEU A 849 41.04 -0.93 4.12
N SER A 850 40.16 -0.14 4.74
CA SER A 850 39.58 1.08 4.19
C SER A 850 40.17 2.34 4.81
N THR A 851 40.16 2.43 6.14
CA THR A 851 40.58 3.62 6.89
C THR A 851 41.52 3.21 8.02
N GLN A 852 42.60 3.96 8.21
CA GLN A 852 43.52 3.80 9.34
C GLN A 852 43.82 5.18 9.91
N LYS A 853 43.58 5.35 11.21
CA LYS A 853 43.90 6.57 11.94
C LYS A 853 44.66 6.24 13.21
N LEU A 854 45.63 7.09 13.52
CA LEU A 854 46.40 7.09 14.76
C LEU A 854 46.34 8.51 15.32
N LEU A 855 45.92 8.66 16.58
CA LEU A 855 45.72 9.97 17.21
C LEU A 855 46.48 10.04 18.53
N LEU A 856 47.29 11.08 18.70
CA LEU A 856 48.00 11.40 19.92
C LEU A 856 47.33 12.64 20.55
N ASP A 857 46.78 12.47 21.76
CA ASP A 857 45.93 13.47 22.45
C ASP A 857 44.78 14.01 21.58
N GLY A 858 44.18 13.12 20.78
CA GLY A 858 43.10 13.46 19.84
C GLY A 858 43.56 14.17 18.56
N LYS A 859 44.86 14.42 18.38
CA LYS A 859 45.44 14.94 17.14
C LYS A 859 45.98 13.81 16.27
N GLU A 860 45.54 13.75 15.02
CA GLU A 860 45.97 12.73 14.05
C GLU A 860 47.48 12.84 13.74
N ILE A 861 48.18 11.70 13.78
CA ILE A 861 49.60 11.51 13.45
C ILE A 861 49.76 10.34 12.46
N ASN A 862 50.86 10.29 11.71
CA ASN A 862 51.13 9.18 10.80
C ASN A 862 51.84 8.03 11.52
N SER A 863 51.66 6.81 11.00
CA SER A 863 52.46 5.66 11.43
C SER A 863 53.93 5.89 11.09
N GLY A 864 54.79 5.83 12.11
CA GLY A 864 56.22 6.09 12.02
C GLY A 864 56.64 7.53 12.35
N ASP A 865 55.70 8.44 12.63
CA ASP A 865 56.02 9.81 13.06
C ASP A 865 56.79 9.80 14.39
N VAL A 866 57.73 10.75 14.50
CA VAL A 866 58.62 10.93 15.66
C VAL A 866 58.21 12.18 16.43
N VAL A 867 57.89 12.00 17.71
CA VAL A 867 57.41 13.03 18.64
C VAL A 867 58.34 13.07 19.85
N LYS A 868 58.80 14.24 20.29
CA LYS A 868 59.55 14.33 21.55
C LYS A 868 58.56 14.38 22.72
N ALA A 869 58.82 13.64 23.79
CA ALA A 869 58.01 13.71 24.99
C ALA A 869 57.96 15.14 25.57
N ALA A 870 59.06 15.89 25.45
CA ALA A 870 59.13 17.32 25.76
C ALA A 870 58.07 18.18 25.04
N ASP A 871 57.69 17.84 23.81
CA ASP A 871 56.71 18.60 23.01
C ASP A 871 55.25 18.29 23.43
N LEU A 872 55.03 17.15 24.11
CA LEU A 872 53.75 16.79 24.74
C LEU A 872 53.57 17.50 26.10
N GLY A 873 54.68 17.75 26.81
CA GLY A 873 54.68 18.30 28.16
C GLY A 873 54.57 17.23 29.23
N LEU A 874 54.43 17.65 30.49
CA LEU A 874 54.28 16.73 31.63
C LEU A 874 52.80 16.42 31.85
N GLY A 875 52.44 15.13 31.93
CA GLY A 875 51.05 14.73 32.12
C GLY A 875 50.75 13.31 31.69
N VAL A 876 49.46 12.97 31.66
CA VAL A 876 48.94 11.76 31.02
C VAL A 876 48.51 12.13 29.61
N HIS A 877 48.97 11.34 28.66
CA HIS A 877 48.75 11.46 27.22
C HIS A 877 48.08 10.19 26.70
N THR A 878 47.39 10.28 25.57
CA THR A 878 46.59 9.18 25.01
C THR A 878 47.00 8.92 23.57
N ILE A 879 47.31 7.67 23.24
CA ILE A 879 47.41 7.20 21.86
C ILE A 879 46.15 6.36 21.53
N GLN A 880 45.44 6.73 20.47
CA GLN A 880 44.22 6.05 20.00
C GLN A 880 44.43 5.58 18.56
N TYR A 881 43.96 4.37 18.24
CA TYR A 881 43.81 3.95 16.85
C TYR A 881 42.33 3.74 16.50
N ILE A 882 41.98 4.01 15.24
CA ILE A 882 40.68 3.70 14.65
C ILE A 882 40.96 3.11 13.26
N VAL A 883 40.61 1.84 13.06
CA VAL A 883 40.85 1.12 11.81
C VAL A 883 39.55 0.50 11.33
N LEU A 884 39.20 0.73 10.05
CA LEU A 884 38.03 0.16 9.39
C LEU A 884 38.46 -0.65 8.17
N ASP A 885 37.78 -1.75 7.91
CA ASP A 885 37.87 -2.51 6.65
C ASP A 885 36.89 -1.99 5.57
N LEU A 886 36.86 -2.66 4.43
CA LEU A 886 35.98 -2.34 3.30
C LEU A 886 34.57 -2.95 3.47
N ALA A 887 34.34 -3.86 4.42
CA ALA A 887 33.02 -4.33 4.83
C ALA A 887 32.30 -3.34 5.77
N GLY A 888 33.05 -2.51 6.48
CA GLY A 888 32.59 -1.58 7.51
C GLY A 888 32.75 -2.10 8.94
N ASN A 889 33.54 -3.15 9.18
CA ASN A 889 33.90 -3.57 10.54
C ASN A 889 35.02 -2.65 11.07
N GLN A 890 35.02 -2.39 12.39
CA GLN A 890 35.89 -1.41 13.03
C GLN A 890 36.65 -2.01 14.22
N SER A 891 37.95 -1.74 14.27
CA SER A 891 38.83 -1.98 15.42
C SER A 891 39.33 -0.65 15.97
N GLU A 892 39.03 -0.38 17.24
CA GLU A 892 39.35 0.87 17.92
C GLU A 892 39.84 0.62 19.36
N ARG A 893 40.83 1.39 19.80
CA ARG A 893 41.32 1.37 21.19
C ARG A 893 42.07 2.67 21.52
N SER A 894 41.93 3.12 22.76
CA SER A 894 42.75 4.18 23.36
C SER A 894 43.65 3.59 24.45
N ILE A 895 44.90 4.03 24.49
CA ILE A 895 45.92 3.62 25.45
C ILE A 895 46.53 4.88 26.07
N ASN A 896 46.56 4.93 27.41
CA ASN A 896 47.11 6.06 28.15
C ASN A 896 48.56 5.78 28.54
N PHE A 897 49.41 6.80 28.50
CA PHE A 897 50.77 6.77 29.02
C PHE A 897 51.12 8.13 29.66
N LYS A 898 52.10 8.16 30.56
CA LYS A 898 52.50 9.37 31.27
C LYS A 898 53.88 9.86 30.84
N VAL A 899 54.01 11.16 30.59
CA VAL A 899 55.29 11.86 30.47
C VAL A 899 55.67 12.48 31.82
N SER A 900 56.86 12.14 32.33
CA SER A 900 57.36 12.62 33.63
C SER A 900 58.75 13.26 33.53
N ASN A 901 59.09 14.17 34.45
CA ASN A 901 60.46 14.69 34.56
C ASN A 901 61.45 13.57 34.95
N PRO A 902 62.72 13.66 34.55
CA PRO A 902 63.78 12.94 35.24
C PRO A 902 63.83 13.36 36.72
N LEU A 903 64.22 12.43 37.60
CA LEU A 903 64.39 12.71 39.03
C LEU A 903 65.72 13.42 39.32
N ALA A 904 66.70 13.26 38.44
CA ALA A 904 67.94 14.01 38.45
C ALA A 904 67.68 15.52 38.32
N THR A 905 68.48 16.31 39.04
CA THR A 905 68.43 17.78 39.05
C THR A 905 69.76 18.43 38.63
N GLY A 906 70.70 17.62 38.14
CA GLY A 906 72.03 18.01 37.71
C GLY A 906 72.85 16.82 37.22
N LEU A 907 74.12 17.06 36.90
CA LEU A 907 75.09 16.03 36.47
C LEU A 907 75.08 14.81 37.40
N PRO A 908 75.29 13.59 36.88
CA PRO A 908 75.37 12.39 37.72
C PRO A 908 76.46 12.54 38.79
N GLY A 909 76.21 12.05 40.01
CA GLY A 909 77.24 11.98 41.02
C GLY A 909 78.42 11.10 40.54
N LYS A 910 79.63 11.36 41.05
CA LYS A 910 80.83 10.71 40.52
C LYS A 910 80.82 9.20 40.83
N PRO A 911 80.79 8.32 39.81
CA PRO A 911 80.77 6.88 40.04
C PRO A 911 82.07 6.38 40.69
N VAL A 912 81.95 5.43 41.61
CA VAL A 912 83.09 4.76 42.27
C VAL A 912 83.16 3.32 41.76
N LEU A 913 84.33 2.90 41.29
CA LEU A 913 84.57 1.51 40.86
C LEU A 913 85.23 0.71 41.97
N SER A 914 84.79 -0.54 42.12
CA SER A 914 85.42 -1.59 42.95
C SER A 914 85.47 -2.91 42.18
N ASP A 915 86.30 -3.86 42.60
CA ASP A 915 86.37 -5.20 42.02
C ASP A 915 86.33 -6.32 43.07
N THR A 916 86.11 -7.55 42.60
CA THR A 916 86.13 -8.77 43.45
C THR A 916 87.38 -9.63 43.27
N SER A 917 88.46 -9.14 42.64
CA SER A 917 89.65 -9.91 42.33
C SER A 917 90.43 -10.31 43.58
N GLY A 918 90.45 -11.61 43.88
CA GLY A 918 91.03 -12.17 45.10
C GLY A 918 90.07 -12.28 46.28
N ASN A 919 88.82 -11.83 46.17
CA ASN A 919 87.82 -12.00 47.24
C ASN A 919 87.46 -13.48 47.47
N VAL A 920 87.65 -14.35 46.47
CA VAL A 920 87.53 -15.81 46.61
C VAL A 920 88.90 -16.39 46.94
N ASN A 921 89.08 -16.78 48.20
CA ASN A 921 90.26 -17.50 48.73
C ASN A 921 91.62 -16.83 48.46
N GLY A 922 91.67 -15.52 48.17
CA GLY A 922 92.89 -14.78 47.87
C GLY A 922 93.41 -14.90 46.44
N PHE A 923 92.78 -15.73 45.58
CA PHE A 923 93.29 -16.01 44.24
C PHE A 923 92.82 -14.98 43.21
N LYS A 924 93.77 -14.24 42.64
CA LYS A 924 93.53 -13.32 41.52
C LYS A 924 93.68 -14.08 40.20
N ASN A 925 92.67 -14.87 39.86
CA ASN A 925 92.68 -15.86 38.78
C ASN A 925 92.18 -15.36 37.41
N GLY A 926 91.87 -14.07 37.28
CA GLY A 926 91.39 -13.48 36.02
C GLY A 926 89.88 -13.39 35.86
N ASN A 927 89.12 -13.93 36.82
CA ASN A 927 87.66 -13.84 36.87
C ASN A 927 87.24 -12.99 38.08
N TYR A 928 86.55 -11.87 37.84
CA TYR A 928 86.11 -10.92 38.86
C TYR A 928 84.95 -10.06 38.36
N THR A 929 84.23 -9.42 39.26
CA THR A 929 83.17 -8.46 38.93
C THR A 929 83.70 -7.06 39.17
N VAL A 930 83.70 -6.19 38.16
CA VAL A 930 83.85 -4.75 38.37
C VAL A 930 82.46 -4.19 38.71
N THR A 931 82.33 -3.62 39.91
CA THR A 931 81.10 -2.98 40.38
C THR A 931 81.30 -1.47 40.34
N MET A 932 80.42 -0.78 39.62
CA MET A 932 80.22 0.65 39.76
C MET A 932 79.16 0.89 40.82
N ASP A 933 79.50 1.65 41.85
CA ASP A 933 78.56 2.13 42.85
C ASP A 933 78.55 3.67 42.86
N LEU A 934 77.35 4.22 42.87
CA LEU A 934 77.06 5.62 43.16
C LEU A 934 76.18 5.65 44.41
N TRP A 935 76.78 5.94 45.56
CA TRP A 935 76.09 5.83 46.86
C TRP A 935 75.06 6.95 47.13
N TRP A 936 75.22 8.11 46.48
CA TRP A 936 74.33 9.27 46.59
C TRP A 936 74.66 10.27 45.47
N GLY A 937 73.69 11.12 45.12
CA GLY A 937 73.83 12.16 44.08
C GLY A 937 72.73 12.05 43.02
N ASN A 938 72.83 12.78 41.91
CA ASN A 938 71.96 12.50 40.77
C ASN A 938 72.41 11.20 40.09
N ASN A 939 71.48 10.42 39.60
CA ASN A 939 71.76 9.14 38.94
C ASN A 939 72.07 9.34 37.44
N GLY A 940 72.75 8.37 36.84
CA GLY A 940 72.86 8.25 35.40
C GLY A 940 71.61 7.61 34.79
N SER A 941 71.29 7.96 33.54
CA SER A 941 70.40 7.20 32.66
C SER A 941 71.15 6.26 31.70
N GLU A 942 72.46 6.45 31.53
CA GLU A 942 73.36 5.54 30.80
C GLU A 942 74.66 5.35 31.60
N PHE A 943 75.18 4.12 31.59
CA PHE A 943 76.48 3.71 32.11
C PHE A 943 77.35 3.15 31.00
N LYS A 944 78.64 3.49 31.01
CA LYS A 944 79.67 2.90 30.16
C LYS A 944 80.86 2.46 31.01
N LEU A 945 81.42 1.27 30.76
CA LEU A 945 82.66 0.79 31.37
C LEU A 945 83.73 0.61 30.30
N TYR A 946 84.93 1.12 30.57
CA TYR A 946 86.09 1.01 29.71
C TYR A 946 87.18 0.21 30.41
N GLU A 947 87.87 -0.67 29.68
CA GLU A 947 89.08 -1.38 30.10
C GLU A 947 90.26 -0.89 29.25
N ASN A 948 91.32 -0.38 29.90
CA ASN A 948 92.50 0.18 29.25
C ASN A 948 92.16 1.24 28.16
N GLY A 949 91.04 1.95 28.32
CA GLY A 949 90.52 2.95 27.38
C GLY A 949 89.56 2.41 26.30
N VAL A 950 89.34 1.10 26.22
CA VAL A 950 88.41 0.46 25.27
C VAL A 950 87.06 0.22 25.93
N LEU A 951 85.96 0.62 25.30
CA LEU A 951 84.61 0.38 25.80
C LEU A 951 84.30 -1.12 25.83
N ILE A 952 83.94 -1.65 27.01
CA ILE A 952 83.64 -3.09 27.23
C ILE A 952 82.21 -3.35 27.73
N ASN A 953 81.49 -2.35 28.24
CA ASN A 953 80.08 -2.48 28.62
C ASN A 953 79.35 -1.13 28.43
N THR A 954 78.08 -1.19 28.02
CA THR A 954 77.15 -0.05 27.98
C THR A 954 75.78 -0.53 28.48
N GLN A 955 75.17 0.20 29.42
CA GLN A 955 73.89 -0.17 30.01
C GLN A 955 73.02 1.07 30.29
N ASN A 956 71.76 1.04 29.84
CA ASN A 956 70.76 2.04 30.23
C ASN A 956 70.31 1.80 31.67
N LEU A 957 70.19 2.87 32.45
CA LEU A 957 69.88 2.82 33.88
C LEU A 957 68.61 3.60 34.23
N THR A 958 67.93 3.14 35.28
CA THR A 958 66.82 3.86 35.88
C THR A 958 67.36 5.02 36.72
N ASP A 959 66.93 6.23 36.39
CA ASP A 959 67.10 7.40 37.24
C ASP A 959 66.20 7.25 38.47
N ALA A 960 66.82 7.11 39.64
CA ALA A 960 66.18 6.97 40.94
C ALA A 960 66.69 8.05 41.92
N SER A 961 67.15 9.18 41.38
CA SER A 961 67.81 10.24 42.15
C SER A 961 67.01 10.67 43.39
N PRO A 962 67.65 10.88 44.55
CA PRO A 962 69.09 10.77 44.82
C PRO A 962 69.54 9.39 45.34
N SER A 963 68.73 8.35 45.12
CA SER A 963 68.95 7.00 45.67
C SER A 963 70.15 6.30 45.02
N ALA A 964 70.88 5.51 45.81
CA ALA A 964 72.06 4.80 45.34
C ALA A 964 71.81 3.97 44.06
N GLN A 965 72.79 3.98 43.16
CA GLN A 965 72.75 3.30 41.87
C GLN A 965 73.97 2.39 41.75
N SER A 966 73.81 1.16 41.26
CA SER A 966 74.89 0.19 41.15
C SER A 966 74.80 -0.61 39.85
N VAL A 967 75.94 -0.91 39.24
CA VAL A 967 76.07 -1.74 38.02
C VAL A 967 77.22 -2.71 38.19
N LYS A 968 76.99 -3.99 37.88
CA LYS A 968 77.99 -5.05 37.94
C LYS A 968 78.33 -5.51 36.53
N THR A 969 79.61 -5.52 36.20
CA THR A 969 80.15 -6.10 34.96
C THR A 969 81.04 -7.28 35.32
N GLU A 970 80.69 -8.47 34.85
CA GLU A 970 81.54 -9.65 35.01
C GLU A 970 82.69 -9.60 34.00
N ILE A 971 83.91 -9.72 34.51
CA ILE A 971 85.16 -9.79 33.77
C ILE A 971 85.70 -11.20 33.93
N THR A 972 86.01 -11.86 32.82
CA THR A 972 86.51 -13.25 32.81
C THR A 972 87.73 -13.41 31.90
N GLY A 973 88.48 -14.49 32.14
CA GLY A 973 89.58 -14.92 31.28
C GLY A 973 90.78 -13.97 31.22
N ARG A 974 90.94 -13.06 32.20
CA ARG A 974 92.09 -12.14 32.21
C ARG A 974 93.36 -12.88 32.61
N THR A 975 94.41 -12.75 31.80
CA THR A 975 95.72 -13.34 32.05
C THR A 975 96.45 -12.59 33.17
N ASN A 976 97.57 -13.13 33.66
CA ASN A 976 98.41 -12.44 34.64
C ASN A 976 98.88 -11.09 34.05
N GLY A 977 98.62 -9.99 34.76
CA GLY A 977 98.79 -8.63 34.24
C GLY A 977 98.06 -7.57 35.07
N THR A 978 98.03 -6.34 34.57
CA THR A 978 97.35 -5.21 35.22
C THR A 978 96.35 -4.58 34.26
N TYR A 979 95.11 -4.40 34.73
CA TYR A 979 93.98 -3.88 33.97
C TYR A 979 93.45 -2.61 34.62
N LYS A 980 93.21 -1.57 33.82
CA LYS A 980 92.71 -0.27 34.27
C LYS A 980 91.25 -0.12 33.84
N TYR A 981 90.38 0.26 34.76
CA TYR A 981 88.96 0.49 34.49
C TYR A 981 88.53 1.92 34.77
N THR A 982 87.76 2.50 33.88
CA THR A 982 87.04 3.77 34.10
C THR A 982 85.59 3.61 33.69
N ALA A 983 84.69 4.32 34.36
CA ALA A 983 83.27 4.32 34.04
C ALA A 983 82.75 5.74 33.81
N GLU A 984 81.78 5.87 32.92
CA GLU A 984 81.02 7.08 32.69
C GLU A 984 79.56 6.85 33.09
N LEU A 985 78.98 7.81 33.80
CA LEU A 985 77.53 7.95 33.98
C LEU A 985 77.08 9.19 33.23
N THR A 986 76.03 9.05 32.41
CA THR A 986 75.42 10.16 31.66
C THR A 986 73.96 10.31 32.07
N ASN A 987 73.46 11.53 32.23
CA ASN A 987 72.03 11.84 32.30
C ASN A 987 71.71 13.11 31.48
N ALA A 988 70.47 13.61 31.55
CA ALA A 988 70.01 14.78 30.80
C ALA A 988 70.83 16.07 31.04
N PHE A 989 71.63 16.14 32.11
CA PHE A 989 72.48 17.29 32.46
C PHE A 989 73.95 17.09 32.04
N GLY A 990 74.32 15.93 31.49
CA GLY A 990 75.66 15.60 30.99
C GLY A 990 76.28 14.35 31.62
N THR A 991 77.61 14.21 31.48
CA THR A 991 78.38 13.01 31.84
C THR A 991 79.36 13.26 32.98
N THR A 992 79.54 12.31 33.89
CA THR A 992 80.63 12.27 34.87
C THR A 992 81.40 10.96 34.83
N THR A 993 82.71 11.03 35.06
CA THR A 993 83.65 9.89 34.93
C THR A 993 84.20 9.48 36.29
N SER A 994 84.39 8.18 36.51
CA SER A 994 84.97 7.61 37.73
C SER A 994 86.45 7.98 37.89
N ASN A 995 87.02 7.64 39.04
CA ASN A 995 88.48 7.43 39.11
C ASN A 995 88.85 6.14 38.37
N GLU A 996 90.12 6.01 37.99
CA GLU A 996 90.67 4.76 37.47
C GLU A 996 90.76 3.71 38.59
N LEU A 997 90.18 2.52 38.36
CA LEU A 997 90.37 1.33 39.20
C LEU A 997 91.44 0.45 38.56
N ILE A 998 92.42 0.00 39.35
CA ILE A 998 93.53 -0.84 38.86
C ILE A 998 93.40 -2.24 39.46
N VAL A 999 93.15 -3.24 38.61
CA VAL A 999 93.05 -4.65 38.99
C VAL A 999 94.28 -5.41 38.50
N THR A 1000 95.03 -6.01 39.42
CA THR A 1000 96.18 -6.89 39.11
C THR A 1000 95.78 -8.35 39.21
N ILE A 1001 96.12 -9.14 38.20
CA ILE A 1001 95.91 -10.58 38.10
C ILE A 1001 97.25 -11.29 38.19
N SER A 1002 97.34 -12.34 39.02
CA SER A 1002 98.62 -12.97 39.39
C SER A 1002 98.56 -14.48 39.57
N ALA A 1003 97.39 -15.10 39.39
CA ALA A 1003 97.17 -16.53 39.60
C ALA A 1003 96.21 -17.14 38.54
N ALA A 1004 96.22 -16.61 37.31
CA ALA A 1004 95.31 -17.06 36.25
C ALA A 1004 95.68 -18.45 35.67
N THR A 1005 96.97 -18.76 35.57
CA THR A 1005 97.46 -20.08 35.14
C THR A 1005 97.18 -21.16 36.19
N PRO A 1006 97.06 -22.46 35.82
CA PRO A 1006 96.79 -23.52 36.77
C PRO A 1006 97.88 -23.66 37.85
N ALA A 1007 97.53 -24.16 39.03
CA ALA A 1007 98.51 -24.48 40.06
C ALA A 1007 99.29 -25.77 39.73
N GLN A 1008 100.44 -25.96 40.38
CA GLN A 1008 101.31 -27.10 40.11
C GLN A 1008 100.68 -28.41 40.62
N SER A 1009 100.68 -29.44 39.77
CA SER A 1009 100.19 -30.77 40.10
C SER A 1009 101.26 -31.69 40.69
N VAL A 1010 100.82 -32.65 41.51
CA VAL A 1010 101.65 -33.68 42.16
C VAL A 1010 101.14 -35.06 41.73
N LEU A 1011 102.05 -35.97 41.39
CA LEU A 1011 101.72 -37.35 40.98
C LEU A 1011 102.00 -38.37 42.10
N SER A 1012 101.20 -39.44 42.12
CA SER A 1012 101.39 -40.65 42.92
C SER A 1012 100.98 -41.90 42.12
N HIS A 1013 101.30 -43.11 42.63
CA HIS A 1013 100.93 -44.37 41.97
C HIS A 1013 100.67 -45.51 42.97
N ASP A 1014 100.01 -46.57 42.51
CA ASP A 1014 99.65 -47.78 43.28
C ASP A 1014 100.38 -49.07 42.85
N ASN A 1015 101.35 -48.98 41.92
CA ASN A 1015 102.23 -50.09 41.48
C ASN A 1015 103.14 -50.67 42.59
N TRP A 1016 102.57 -51.22 43.66
CA TRP A 1016 103.29 -51.74 44.82
C TRP A 1016 103.65 -53.22 44.69
N ASP A 1017 102.95 -53.95 43.84
CA ASP A 1017 103.28 -55.34 43.48
C ASP A 1017 104.22 -55.43 42.27
N GLY A 1018 104.30 -54.37 41.45
CA GLY A 1018 105.28 -54.22 40.38
C GLY A 1018 104.96 -55.02 39.11
N ASP A 1019 103.68 -55.32 38.86
CA ASP A 1019 103.19 -56.19 37.78
C ASP A 1019 102.99 -55.49 36.42
N GLY A 1020 103.12 -54.16 36.38
CA GLY A 1020 102.95 -53.36 35.17
C GLY A 1020 101.53 -52.87 34.90
N ASN A 1021 100.59 -53.10 35.84
CA ASN A 1021 99.20 -52.65 35.81
C ASN A 1021 98.92 -51.74 37.01
N TYR A 1022 98.88 -50.43 36.78
CA TYR A 1022 98.79 -49.45 37.86
C TYR A 1022 98.19 -48.12 37.43
N ASN A 1023 97.65 -47.40 38.39
CA ASN A 1023 97.15 -46.06 38.24
C ASN A 1023 98.24 -45.04 38.55
N VAL A 1024 98.39 -44.04 37.67
CA VAL A 1024 99.09 -42.79 37.99
C VAL A 1024 98.03 -41.74 38.33
N THR A 1025 98.00 -41.31 39.59
CA THR A 1025 97.06 -40.31 40.09
C THR A 1025 97.73 -38.95 40.17
N MET A 1026 97.13 -37.96 39.50
CA MET A 1026 97.45 -36.54 39.63
C MET A 1026 96.54 -35.92 40.68
N ASN A 1027 97.11 -35.14 41.59
CA ASN A 1027 96.38 -34.28 42.52
C ASN A 1027 96.95 -32.85 42.49
N MET A 1028 96.07 -31.86 42.43
CA MET A 1028 96.33 -30.45 42.69
C MET A 1028 95.51 -30.06 43.91
N TRP A 1029 96.15 -29.73 45.04
CA TRP A 1029 95.45 -29.61 46.31
C TRP A 1029 94.76 -28.25 46.53
N TRP A 1030 95.26 -27.18 45.91
CA TRP A 1030 94.75 -25.82 46.00
C TRP A 1030 95.30 -24.97 44.85
N GLY A 1031 94.68 -23.80 44.61
CA GLY A 1031 95.03 -22.87 43.55
C GLY A 1031 94.08 -22.94 42.36
N THR A 1032 94.46 -22.35 41.23
CA THR A 1032 93.60 -22.29 40.04
C THR A 1032 93.61 -23.64 39.31
N ASN A 1033 92.44 -24.15 38.96
CA ASN A 1033 92.29 -25.43 38.25
C ASN A 1033 92.76 -25.35 36.79
N GLY A 1034 93.07 -26.52 36.22
CA GLY A 1034 93.11 -26.72 34.77
C GLY A 1034 91.75 -27.19 34.21
N SER A 1035 91.45 -26.85 32.95
CA SER A 1035 90.41 -27.51 32.14
C SER A 1035 90.92 -28.75 31.41
N GLU A 1036 92.24 -28.95 31.34
CA GLU A 1036 92.84 -30.14 30.74
C GLU A 1036 94.03 -30.63 31.58
N TYR A 1037 94.14 -31.95 31.73
CA TYR A 1037 95.27 -32.68 32.28
C TYR A 1037 95.95 -33.49 31.18
N ARG A 1038 97.27 -33.41 31.10
CA ARG A 1038 98.11 -34.23 30.23
C ARG A 1038 99.09 -35.04 31.07
N LEU A 1039 99.24 -36.32 30.76
CA LEU A 1039 100.27 -37.19 31.35
C LEU A 1039 101.31 -37.57 30.29
N TYR A 1040 102.57 -37.32 30.59
CA TYR A 1040 103.70 -37.70 29.76
C TYR A 1040 104.47 -38.85 30.42
N GLU A 1041 104.78 -39.90 29.66
CA GLU A 1041 105.67 -41.02 30.02
C GLU A 1041 106.98 -40.91 29.23
N ASN A 1042 108.12 -40.88 29.91
CA ASN A 1042 109.45 -40.72 29.31
C ASN A 1042 109.53 -39.53 28.31
N GLY A 1043 108.74 -38.47 28.57
CA GLY A 1043 108.62 -37.28 27.72
C GLY A 1043 107.56 -37.34 26.61
N VAL A 1044 106.95 -38.51 26.36
CA VAL A 1044 105.90 -38.70 25.35
C VAL A 1044 104.51 -38.58 25.98
N LEU A 1045 103.60 -37.81 25.37
CA LEU A 1045 102.21 -37.69 25.83
C LEU A 1045 101.49 -39.05 25.69
N ILE A 1046 100.95 -39.58 26.78
CA ILE A 1046 100.27 -40.89 26.81
C ILE A 1046 98.79 -40.84 27.23
N ASP A 1047 98.35 -39.78 27.93
CA ASP A 1047 96.94 -39.57 28.27
C ASP A 1047 96.62 -38.07 28.32
N THR A 1048 95.41 -37.70 27.92
CA THR A 1048 94.86 -36.36 27.99
C THR A 1048 93.41 -36.45 28.46
N LYS A 1049 93.06 -35.72 29.54
CA LYS A 1049 91.69 -35.67 30.07
C LYS A 1049 91.23 -34.25 30.25
N ASN A 1050 90.04 -33.97 29.74
CA ASN A 1050 89.31 -32.76 30.14
C ASN A 1050 88.94 -32.86 31.61
N LEU A 1051 89.18 -31.79 32.34
CA LEU A 1051 88.82 -31.63 33.75
C LEU A 1051 87.79 -30.52 33.89
N VAL A 1052 86.96 -30.62 34.93
CA VAL A 1052 86.06 -29.53 35.29
C VAL A 1052 86.85 -28.49 36.09
N GLU A 1053 86.87 -27.26 35.60
CA GLU A 1053 87.35 -26.11 36.37
C GLU A 1053 86.34 -25.80 37.47
N THR A 1054 86.65 -26.19 38.70
CA THR A 1054 85.92 -25.82 39.91
C THR A 1054 86.62 -24.66 40.61
N ALA A 1055 85.89 -23.82 41.32
CA ALA A 1055 86.45 -22.59 41.90
C ALA A 1055 87.42 -22.87 43.06
N SER A 1056 88.72 -23.02 42.74
CA SER A 1056 89.86 -23.14 43.65
C SER A 1056 89.86 -24.36 44.60
N SER A 1057 89.11 -25.41 44.28
CA SER A 1057 89.09 -26.66 45.06
C SER A 1057 90.23 -27.60 44.66
N ALA A 1058 90.49 -28.62 45.48
CA ALA A 1058 91.34 -29.72 45.05
C ALA A 1058 90.80 -30.35 43.74
N GLN A 1059 91.71 -30.72 42.84
CA GLN A 1059 91.43 -31.30 41.53
C GLN A 1059 92.28 -32.57 41.36
N SER A 1060 91.70 -33.62 40.77
CA SER A 1060 92.36 -34.92 40.65
C SER A 1060 92.05 -35.58 39.31
N ALA A 1061 92.98 -36.39 38.81
CA ALA A 1061 92.84 -37.16 37.58
C ALA A 1061 93.63 -38.47 37.70
N VAL A 1062 93.06 -39.58 37.26
CA VAL A 1062 93.69 -40.91 37.34
C VAL A 1062 93.89 -41.48 35.95
N THR A 1063 95.12 -41.85 35.62
CA THR A 1063 95.48 -42.57 34.39
C THR A 1063 95.77 -44.02 34.71
N ALA A 1064 94.92 -44.94 34.24
CA ALA A 1064 95.14 -46.37 34.40
C ALA A 1064 96.09 -46.86 33.30
N LEU A 1065 97.20 -47.47 33.68
CA LEU A 1065 98.22 -48.05 32.82
C LEU A 1065 98.22 -49.56 32.98
N SER A 1066 98.47 -50.29 31.89
CA SER A 1066 98.51 -51.74 31.88
C SER A 1066 99.56 -52.27 30.90
N GLY A 1067 100.00 -53.50 31.13
CA GLY A 1067 100.93 -54.22 30.26
C GLY A 1067 102.29 -53.53 30.11
N ARG A 1068 102.73 -52.73 31.08
CA ARG A 1068 104.11 -52.20 31.09
C ARG A 1068 105.08 -53.35 31.36
N ALA A 1069 106.13 -53.46 30.56
CA ALA A 1069 107.15 -54.50 30.72
C ALA A 1069 108.12 -54.12 31.87
N PRO A 1070 108.89 -55.08 32.43
CA PRO A 1070 109.95 -54.78 33.39
C PRO A 1070 110.86 -53.64 32.93
N GLY A 1071 110.94 -52.57 33.72
CA GLY A 1071 111.58 -51.32 33.29
C GLY A 1071 111.33 -50.15 34.24
N LYS A 1072 112.06 -49.05 34.00
CA LYS A 1072 111.95 -47.77 34.71
C LYS A 1072 111.19 -46.78 33.82
N TYR A 1073 110.09 -46.24 34.32
CA TYR A 1073 109.23 -45.30 33.61
C TYR A 1073 109.11 -43.97 34.37
N GLU A 1074 109.31 -42.84 33.68
CA GLU A 1074 109.23 -41.50 34.27
C GLU A 1074 107.95 -40.79 33.84
N TYR A 1075 107.15 -40.30 34.80
CA TYR A 1075 105.84 -39.68 34.56
C TYR A 1075 105.81 -38.23 35.01
N ARG A 1076 105.34 -37.33 34.14
CA ARG A 1076 105.13 -35.90 34.44
C ARG A 1076 103.73 -35.47 34.00
N SER A 1077 103.03 -34.71 34.84
CA SER A 1077 101.74 -34.11 34.49
C SER A 1077 101.87 -32.66 34.05
N GLU A 1078 100.89 -32.18 33.29
CA GLU A 1078 100.71 -30.78 32.96
C GLU A 1078 99.22 -30.44 33.11
N LEU A 1079 98.91 -29.33 33.78
CA LEU A 1079 97.57 -28.76 33.87
C LEU A 1079 97.48 -27.52 33.00
N ILE A 1080 96.39 -27.38 32.25
CA ILE A 1080 96.20 -26.33 31.24
C ILE A 1080 94.84 -25.69 31.46
N ASN A 1081 94.78 -24.35 31.37
CA ASN A 1081 93.53 -23.60 31.23
C ASN A 1081 93.68 -22.48 30.18
N ALA A 1082 92.64 -21.67 30.00
CA ALA A 1082 92.62 -20.57 29.04
C ALA A 1082 93.73 -19.51 29.24
N ALA A 1083 94.31 -19.41 30.44
CA ALA A 1083 95.40 -18.47 30.75
C ALA A 1083 96.81 -19.07 30.60
N GLY A 1084 96.95 -20.39 30.45
CA GLY A 1084 98.23 -21.06 30.17
C GLY A 1084 98.36 -22.47 30.75
N ALA A 1085 99.60 -22.98 30.74
CA ALA A 1085 99.95 -24.33 31.17
C ALA A 1085 100.97 -24.34 32.32
N THR A 1086 100.83 -25.29 33.24
CA THR A 1086 101.72 -25.49 34.39
C THR A 1086 102.11 -26.97 34.51
N SER A 1087 103.41 -27.25 34.41
CA SER A 1087 103.96 -28.60 34.55
C SER A 1087 104.18 -28.99 36.02
N GLY A 1088 103.72 -30.20 36.38
CA GLY A 1088 103.96 -30.85 37.66
C GLY A 1088 105.37 -31.46 37.79
N ASN A 1089 105.68 -31.98 38.97
CA ASN A 1089 106.93 -32.71 39.20
C ASN A 1089 106.92 -34.08 38.52
N THR A 1090 108.11 -34.58 38.14
CA THR A 1090 108.28 -35.92 37.57
C THR A 1090 108.41 -36.96 38.69
N ILE A 1091 107.69 -38.08 38.57
CA ILE A 1091 107.87 -39.29 39.40
C ILE A 1091 108.47 -40.43 38.57
N THR A 1092 109.08 -41.41 39.23
CA THR A 1092 109.58 -42.63 38.58
C THR A 1092 108.89 -43.85 39.16
N ILE A 1093 108.45 -44.76 38.28
CA ILE A 1093 107.84 -46.04 38.64
C ILE A 1093 108.69 -47.17 38.04
N ASN A 1094 109.00 -48.18 38.84
CA ASN A 1094 109.70 -49.38 38.39
C ASN A 1094 108.70 -50.54 38.27
N VAL A 1095 108.72 -51.23 37.13
CA VAL A 1095 108.03 -52.50 36.91
C VAL A 1095 109.06 -53.62 36.97
N VAL A 1096 108.74 -54.75 37.62
CA VAL A 1096 109.73 -55.79 37.97
C VAL A 1096 109.27 -57.23 37.70
N LYS A 1097 108.04 -57.45 37.25
CA LYS A 1097 107.46 -58.76 36.92
C LYS A 1097 107.04 -58.82 35.45
#